data_AF-A0A0W8DUY3-F1
#
_entry.id   AF-A0A0W8DUY3-F1
#
_cell.length_a   1.000
_cell.length_b   1.000
_cell.length_c   1.000
_cell.angle_alpha   90.00
_cell.angle_beta   90.00
_cell.angle_gamma   90.00
#
_symmetry.space_group_name_H-M   'P 1'
#
loop_
_entity.id
_entity.type
_entity.pdbx_description
1 polymer ?
#
loop_
_entity_poly.entity_id
_entity_poly.type
_entity_poly.pdbx_seq_one_letter_code
_entity_poly.pdbx_strand_id
1 'polypeptide(L)'
;MVELLSWVNLALYALQLFVNGFSAHNIGPMSRRYETLITPAPYAFSIWGFIYTFLAATVVVDCFWPSVSFYTSAPNANVLRTLFAVSCLMNMAWIVFFTNEFVNVATATLIVLWFSLFALYAHIVTERRDAGFDLKRYVLSELGLTVYFAWTCAATLISFAVTAQYVAGDYLSLTSYVALLSLLAVATLSAVIYEGDVAFGLVVIWALVGLAAKSTTLDARVELIAMNIRACATQSAAIVAAFIIISIAHKLLAPNPHFQPLQSGDAGDVRAQTDTLLTPAAYAFSIWNVIYLLCMILLITDISYAGLSLYDSAAKPNALRLCFAASCVVNGTWCIVLASGHVVGASVLVSLLWLTLLPLYVFASYERNVKTVLWHEYLCSELCIRLYFAWITVEAVVSWTMALQIKDGSYLQLSTYLTILAVLLVMALSGLSHGRDPIMALVVTWALVGIISKDVSSLDGQIVKDFEKIQAAATLGAGVLIAMVLVSCSYWIIEFNCTRMMEPPSLGQHLPSANVVLFLVQLAVAIGVLIFAPEGSWSPSKAHDSASASSGALDSSGSLALVPAATPTASTLTPSNPLAPPAYVFYIWVPIYIFTGITVITDRFYPTYSFYLTSDDPSFLRQWFQLACLANMSWVALDMWFSWVHMATFALTVLWCTMLPLYLFVVRHPTPRYSQAWIYYFCSEFSVRLYFGWLSADVIFSIADVMQYLHAGYFGFSVYAMLLGALLVLAFGTYVHGRDPVVGLVVTWALLGLTFKHATFPGDTQEVFNKLRAVAIVVAPVFPILVFIDSVRYVYVVHWKTSRVPTSSNEYYKPFVFETTAEYGTV
;
A
#
# COMPACT_ATOMS: atom_id res chain seq x y z
N MET A 1 45.86 30.39 4.46
CA MET A 1 44.82 30.22 3.41
C MET A 1 43.46 29.89 4.02
N VAL A 2 43.38 28.98 5.00
CA VAL A 2 42.13 28.62 5.72
C VAL A 2 41.46 29.84 6.39
N GLU A 3 42.23 30.67 7.10
CA GLU A 3 41.72 31.90 7.73
C GLU A 3 41.28 32.97 6.73
N LEU A 4 41.84 33.00 5.51
CA LEU A 4 41.48 34.03 4.52
C LEU A 4 40.06 33.80 3.99
N LEU A 5 39.66 32.53 3.81
CA LEU A 5 38.36 32.20 3.23
C LEU A 5 37.18 32.49 4.17
N SER A 6 37.39 32.39 5.49
CA SER A 6 36.35 32.73 6.48
C SER A 6 36.05 34.24 6.46
N TRP A 7 37.08 35.08 6.40
CA TRP A 7 36.93 36.54 6.22
C TRP A 7 36.30 36.91 4.87
N VAL A 8 36.64 36.19 3.80
CA VAL A 8 35.99 36.36 2.49
C VAL A 8 34.49 36.01 2.57
N ASN A 9 34.13 34.92 3.25
CA ASN A 9 32.74 34.54 3.47
C ASN A 9 31.98 35.58 4.30
N LEU A 10 32.62 36.18 5.30
CA LEU A 10 32.03 37.29 6.06
C LEU A 10 31.75 38.51 5.17
N ALA A 11 32.71 38.89 4.34
CA ALA A 11 32.54 39.99 3.40
C ALA A 11 31.45 39.70 2.35
N LEU A 12 31.42 38.50 1.78
CA LEU A 12 30.40 38.07 0.81
C LEU A 12 29.01 38.02 1.43
N TYR A 13 28.91 37.55 2.68
CA TYR A 13 27.64 37.51 3.38
C TYR A 13 27.12 38.92 3.73
N ALA A 14 28.01 39.83 4.16
CA ALA A 14 27.65 41.24 4.36
C ALA A 14 27.18 41.90 3.05
N LEU A 15 27.85 41.59 1.93
CA LEU A 15 27.42 42.04 0.61
C LEU A 15 26.05 41.47 0.23
N GLN A 16 25.80 40.18 0.48
CA GLN A 16 24.51 39.55 0.26
C GLN A 16 23.39 40.24 1.03
N LEU A 17 23.58 40.54 2.32
CA LEU A 17 22.59 41.27 3.12
C LEU A 17 22.27 42.64 2.52
N PHE A 18 23.29 43.37 2.05
CA PHE A 18 23.11 44.67 1.41
C PHE A 18 22.33 44.57 0.09
N VAL A 19 22.76 43.69 -0.83
CA VAL A 19 22.12 43.52 -2.15
C VAL A 19 20.69 43.02 -2.01
N ASN A 20 20.45 42.06 -1.13
CA ASN A 20 19.14 41.48 -0.89
C ASN A 20 18.21 42.49 -0.22
N GLY A 21 18.68 43.22 0.79
CA GLY A 21 17.90 44.26 1.45
C GLY A 21 17.46 45.37 0.49
N PHE A 22 18.35 45.79 -0.41
CA PHE A 22 18.03 46.76 -1.45
C PHE A 22 17.01 46.22 -2.47
N SER A 23 17.18 44.97 -2.92
CA SER A 23 16.34 44.36 -3.95
C SER A 23 15.02 43.76 -3.43
N ALA A 24 14.88 43.58 -2.11
CA ALA A 24 13.75 42.88 -1.48
C ALA A 24 12.38 43.51 -1.77
N HIS A 25 12.32 44.84 -1.91
CA HIS A 25 11.06 45.56 -2.18
C HIS A 25 10.40 45.13 -3.49
N ASN A 26 11.17 44.64 -4.47
CA ASN A 26 10.66 44.22 -5.78
C ASN A 26 10.24 42.74 -5.84
N ILE A 27 10.58 41.94 -4.83
CA ILE A 27 10.27 40.49 -4.82
C ILE A 27 8.77 40.24 -4.66
N GLY A 28 8.10 40.98 -3.77
CA GLY A 28 6.66 40.82 -3.52
C GLY A 28 5.79 41.01 -4.76
N PRO A 29 5.92 42.14 -5.51
CA PRO A 29 5.23 42.35 -6.78
C PRO A 29 5.51 41.25 -7.82
N MET A 30 6.76 40.82 -7.97
CA MET A 30 7.12 39.79 -8.95
C MET A 30 6.60 38.40 -8.56
N SER A 31 6.60 38.07 -7.27
CA SER A 31 6.01 36.84 -6.76
C SER A 31 4.50 36.77 -6.96
N ARG A 32 3.79 37.92 -6.94
CA ARG A 32 2.35 37.98 -7.28
C ARG A 32 2.12 37.83 -8.79
N ARG A 33 3.02 38.36 -9.61
CA ARG A 33 2.92 38.26 -11.08
C ARG A 33 3.08 36.82 -11.58
N TYR A 34 4.02 36.08 -11.00
CA TYR A 34 4.30 34.69 -11.35
C TYR A 34 3.75 33.70 -10.30
N GLU A 35 2.65 34.06 -9.65
CA GLU A 35 2.12 33.31 -8.53
C GLU A 35 1.64 31.91 -8.96
N THR A 36 2.02 30.90 -8.19
CA THR A 36 1.64 29.50 -8.43
C THR A 36 0.64 29.00 -7.38
N LEU A 37 -0.08 27.92 -7.69
CA LEU A 37 -0.97 27.29 -6.71
C LEU A 37 -0.25 26.70 -5.49
N ILE A 38 1.08 26.48 -5.58
CA ILE A 38 1.92 25.98 -4.47
C ILE A 38 2.76 27.10 -3.81
N THR A 39 2.59 28.36 -4.22
CA THR A 39 3.28 29.51 -3.61
C THR A 39 2.62 29.83 -2.25
N PRO A 40 3.36 29.81 -1.13
CA PRO A 40 2.82 30.10 0.20
C PRO A 40 2.30 31.53 0.37
N ALA A 41 1.52 31.76 1.43
CA ALA A 41 1.07 33.09 1.82
C ALA A 41 2.26 34.04 2.13
N PRO A 42 2.11 35.36 1.91
CA PRO A 42 3.22 36.33 2.04
C PRO A 42 3.95 36.31 3.39
N TYR A 43 3.24 36.03 4.50
CA TYR A 43 3.85 35.98 5.81
C TYR A 43 4.88 34.84 5.95
N ALA A 44 4.74 33.75 5.18
CA ALA A 44 5.65 32.60 5.25
C ALA A 44 7.09 32.98 4.84
N PHE A 45 7.25 33.99 3.97
CA PHE A 45 8.55 34.51 3.55
C PHE A 45 9.30 35.29 4.64
N SER A 46 8.68 35.57 5.80
CA SER A 46 9.37 36.14 6.96
C SER A 46 10.47 35.24 7.53
N ILE A 47 10.47 33.95 7.18
CA ILE A 47 11.51 32.98 7.56
C ILE A 47 12.92 33.40 7.12
N TRP A 48 13.05 34.23 6.06
CA TRP A 48 14.34 34.78 5.65
C TRP A 48 15.04 35.58 6.74
N GLY A 49 14.29 36.25 7.64
CA GLY A 49 14.86 36.92 8.80
C GLY A 49 15.56 35.94 9.75
N PHE A 50 14.96 34.78 10.00
CA PHE A 50 15.57 33.71 10.79
C PHE A 50 16.80 33.11 10.09
N ILE A 51 16.69 32.80 8.80
CA ILE A 51 17.80 32.29 7.99
C ILE A 51 18.99 33.24 8.08
N TYR A 52 18.80 34.52 7.78
CA TYR A 52 19.89 35.49 7.80
C TYR A 52 20.49 35.70 9.20
N THR A 53 19.68 35.61 10.25
CA THR A 53 20.20 35.73 11.62
C THR A 53 21.12 34.56 11.97
N PHE A 54 20.71 33.33 11.68
CA PHE A 54 21.53 32.16 11.99
C PHE A 54 22.74 32.01 11.05
N LEU A 55 22.64 32.40 9.78
CA LEU A 55 23.80 32.44 8.88
C LEU A 55 24.83 33.50 9.34
N ALA A 56 24.38 34.64 9.87
CA ALA A 56 25.29 35.61 10.47
C ALA A 56 26.07 35.00 11.64
N ALA A 57 25.38 34.24 12.51
CA ALA A 57 26.02 33.51 13.59
C ALA A 57 27.05 32.50 13.06
N THR A 58 26.70 31.69 12.05
CA THR A 58 27.62 30.72 11.44
C THR A 58 28.91 31.37 10.94
N VAL A 59 28.83 32.49 10.22
CA VAL A 59 30.00 33.13 9.62
C VAL A 59 30.83 33.90 10.64
N VAL A 60 30.20 34.54 11.63
CA VAL A 60 30.90 35.19 12.76
C VAL A 60 31.64 34.15 13.58
N VAL A 61 31.01 33.01 13.88
CA VAL A 61 31.65 31.91 14.63
C VAL A 61 32.83 31.34 13.86
N ASP A 62 32.73 31.20 12.53
CA ASP A 62 33.86 30.74 11.70
C ASP A 62 35.06 31.70 11.73
N CYS A 63 34.84 33.01 11.90
CA CYS A 63 35.93 33.99 11.96
C CYS A 63 36.52 34.15 13.37
N PHE A 64 35.67 34.20 14.41
CA PHE A 64 36.09 34.59 15.77
C PHE A 64 36.21 33.41 16.75
N TRP A 65 35.49 32.31 16.51
CA TRP A 65 35.53 31.09 17.34
C TRP A 65 35.64 29.83 16.47
N PRO A 66 36.73 29.67 15.71
CA PRO A 66 36.89 28.56 14.77
C PRO A 66 36.83 27.17 15.42
N SER A 67 37.08 27.06 16.73
CA SER A 67 36.94 25.80 17.49
C SER A 67 35.49 25.31 17.61
N VAL A 68 34.50 26.19 17.43
CA VAL A 68 33.05 25.87 17.45
C VAL A 68 32.48 25.79 16.03
N SER A 69 33.28 26.13 15.01
CA SER A 69 32.87 26.13 13.61
C SER A 69 32.90 24.72 13.03
N PHE A 70 31.82 24.30 12.37
CA PHE A 70 31.76 23.00 11.72
C PHE A 70 32.78 22.89 10.57
N TYR A 71 33.19 24.00 9.96
CA TYR A 71 34.18 24.01 8.90
C TYR A 71 35.56 23.56 9.36
N THR A 72 35.92 23.81 10.62
CA THR A 72 37.28 23.54 11.13
C THR A 72 37.52 22.05 11.40
N SER A 73 36.46 21.32 11.72
CA SER A 73 36.51 19.87 11.95
C SER A 73 36.51 19.06 10.64
N ALA A 74 36.23 19.70 9.50
CA ALA A 74 36.06 19.04 8.23
C ALA A 74 37.41 18.72 7.54
N PRO A 75 37.58 17.51 6.96
CA PRO A 75 38.79 17.15 6.20
C PRO A 75 39.09 18.09 5.02
N ASN A 76 38.04 18.65 4.42
CA ASN A 76 38.11 19.54 3.25
C ASN A 76 37.47 20.92 3.55
N ALA A 77 37.85 21.54 4.66
CA ALA A 77 37.31 22.80 5.16
C ALA A 77 37.23 23.93 4.10
N ASN A 78 38.24 24.05 3.22
CA ASN A 78 38.26 25.08 2.17
C ASN A 78 37.18 24.87 1.11
N VAL A 79 36.84 23.61 0.78
CA VAL A 79 35.79 23.29 -0.21
C VAL A 79 34.43 23.70 0.35
N LEU A 80 34.15 23.38 1.61
CA LEU A 80 32.91 23.76 2.28
C LEU A 80 32.76 25.28 2.40
N ARG A 81 33.83 26.00 2.78
CA ARG A 81 33.81 27.46 2.80
C ARG A 81 33.59 28.06 1.39
N THR A 82 34.14 27.44 0.35
CA THR A 82 33.89 27.85 -1.05
C THR A 82 32.43 27.60 -1.45
N LEU A 83 31.84 26.48 -1.05
CA LEU A 83 30.41 26.21 -1.30
C LEU A 83 29.52 27.24 -0.63
N PHE A 84 29.88 27.72 0.57
CA PHE A 84 29.17 28.83 1.21
C PHE A 84 29.31 30.14 0.43
N ALA A 85 30.51 30.48 -0.07
CA ALA A 85 30.71 31.63 -0.95
C ALA A 85 29.82 31.55 -2.20
N VAL A 86 29.76 30.38 -2.84
CA VAL A 86 28.88 30.11 -3.99
C VAL A 86 27.42 30.33 -3.60
N SER A 87 27.00 29.85 -2.42
CA SER A 87 25.63 30.05 -1.94
C SER A 87 25.26 31.54 -1.79
N CYS A 88 26.20 32.38 -1.34
CA CYS A 88 25.98 33.82 -1.21
C CYS A 88 25.81 34.48 -2.59
N LEU A 89 26.71 34.16 -3.53
CA LEU A 89 26.67 34.68 -4.89
C LEU A 89 25.38 34.26 -5.63
N MET A 90 25.01 32.98 -5.54
CA MET A 90 23.81 32.46 -6.20
C MET A 90 22.53 33.03 -5.58
N ASN A 91 22.51 33.30 -4.27
CA ASN A 91 21.36 33.92 -3.63
C ASN A 91 21.15 35.37 -4.10
N MET A 92 22.21 36.17 -4.16
CA MET A 92 22.15 37.52 -4.76
C MET A 92 21.71 37.47 -6.22
N ALA A 93 22.31 36.58 -7.02
CA ALA A 93 21.99 36.43 -8.43
C ALA A 93 20.53 36.03 -8.66
N TRP A 94 19.99 35.11 -7.84
CA TRP A 94 18.60 34.70 -7.90
C TRP A 94 17.65 35.88 -7.69
N ILE A 95 17.88 36.71 -6.66
CA ILE A 95 17.04 37.89 -6.42
C ILE A 95 17.11 38.87 -7.59
N VAL A 96 18.31 39.16 -8.08
CA VAL A 96 18.49 40.09 -9.21
C VAL A 96 17.78 39.56 -10.46
N PHE A 97 17.96 38.29 -10.84
CA PHE A 97 17.31 37.75 -12.02
C PHE A 97 15.79 37.66 -11.87
N PHE A 98 15.30 37.25 -10.71
CA PHE A 98 13.86 37.14 -10.47
C PHE A 98 13.18 38.51 -10.49
N THR A 99 13.79 39.52 -9.87
CA THR A 99 13.25 40.89 -9.83
C THR A 99 13.30 41.59 -11.19
N ASN A 100 14.18 41.15 -12.11
CA ASN A 100 14.26 41.63 -13.49
C ASN A 100 13.48 40.73 -14.48
N GLU A 101 12.55 39.90 -14.00
CA GLU A 101 11.68 39.03 -14.83
C GLU A 101 12.43 37.93 -15.62
N PHE A 102 13.72 37.67 -15.36
CA PHE A 102 14.47 36.56 -15.94
C PHE A 102 14.18 35.24 -15.19
N VAL A 103 12.91 34.81 -15.22
CA VAL A 103 12.36 33.71 -14.41
C VAL A 103 13.12 32.39 -14.57
N ASN A 104 13.42 31.97 -15.80
CA ASN A 104 14.11 30.70 -16.06
C ASN A 104 15.57 30.73 -15.57
N VAL A 105 16.23 31.88 -15.70
CA VAL A 105 17.60 32.10 -15.22
C VAL A 105 17.62 32.12 -13.70
N ALA A 106 16.62 32.76 -13.07
CA ALA A 106 16.43 32.73 -11.63
C ALA A 106 16.28 31.27 -11.13
N THR A 107 15.43 30.45 -11.76
CA THR A 107 15.30 29.03 -11.41
C THR A 107 16.63 28.28 -11.55
N ALA A 108 17.39 28.50 -12.62
CA ALA A 108 18.71 27.89 -12.81
C ALA A 108 19.69 28.29 -11.69
N THR A 109 19.75 29.58 -11.32
CA THR A 109 20.60 30.04 -10.21
C THR A 109 20.18 29.44 -8.86
N LEU A 110 18.87 29.26 -8.64
CA LEU A 110 18.35 28.64 -7.43
C LEU A 110 18.68 27.14 -7.35
N ILE A 111 18.77 26.44 -8.49
CA ILE A 111 19.24 25.05 -8.54
C ILE A 111 20.72 24.95 -8.16
N VAL A 112 21.56 25.85 -8.67
CA VAL A 112 23.00 25.88 -8.29
C VAL A 112 23.15 26.19 -6.79
N LEU A 113 22.37 27.15 -6.28
CA LEU A 113 22.27 27.40 -4.85
C LEU A 113 21.88 26.13 -4.08
N TRP A 114 20.85 25.42 -4.54
CA TRP A 114 20.37 24.19 -3.91
C TRP A 114 21.46 23.12 -3.83
N PHE A 115 22.22 22.87 -4.90
CA PHE A 115 23.34 21.92 -4.87
C PHE A 115 24.44 22.32 -3.90
N SER A 116 24.76 23.63 -3.82
CA SER A 116 25.76 24.13 -2.87
C SER A 116 25.35 23.89 -1.42
N LEU A 117 24.07 24.13 -1.10
CA LEU A 117 23.51 23.93 0.24
C LEU A 117 23.31 22.45 0.57
N PHE A 118 22.95 21.62 -0.41
CA PHE A 118 22.86 20.17 -0.23
C PHE A 118 24.21 19.57 0.16
N ALA A 119 25.29 19.97 -0.51
CA ALA A 119 26.64 19.51 -0.18
C ALA A 119 27.06 19.92 1.25
N LEU A 120 26.72 21.14 1.68
CA LEU A 120 26.95 21.61 3.05
C LEU A 120 26.11 20.81 4.06
N TYR A 121 24.82 20.63 3.80
CA TYR A 121 23.90 19.89 4.67
C TYR A 121 24.31 18.42 4.81
N ALA A 122 24.64 17.75 3.71
CA ALA A 122 25.07 16.35 3.72
C ALA A 122 26.33 16.15 4.57
N HIS A 123 27.27 17.10 4.52
CA HIS A 123 28.45 17.07 5.36
C HIS A 123 28.10 17.24 6.84
N ILE A 124 27.29 18.25 7.18
CA ILE A 124 26.83 18.53 8.56
C ILE A 124 26.17 17.28 9.16
N VAL A 125 25.26 16.65 8.42
CA VAL A 125 24.53 15.47 8.87
C VAL A 125 25.44 14.27 9.08
N THR A 126 26.36 14.02 8.14
CA THR A 126 27.32 12.90 8.23
C THR A 126 28.23 13.09 9.43
N GLU A 127 28.75 14.29 9.65
CA GLU A 127 29.62 14.56 10.78
C GLU A 127 28.89 14.44 12.12
N ARG A 128 27.63 14.90 12.22
CA ARG A 128 26.81 14.68 13.43
C ARG A 128 26.57 13.21 13.74
N ARG A 129 26.45 12.38 12.69
CA ARG A 129 26.27 10.93 12.84
C ARG A 129 27.53 10.26 13.37
N ASP A 130 28.70 10.71 12.91
CA ASP A 130 29.99 10.11 13.26
C ASP A 130 30.58 10.64 14.58
N ALA A 131 30.45 11.94 14.85
CA ALA A 131 31.06 12.63 15.99
C ALA A 131 30.10 12.91 17.16
N GLY A 132 28.80 12.70 16.98
CA GLY A 132 27.75 12.96 17.99
C GLY A 132 27.21 14.40 17.96
N PHE A 133 26.26 14.70 18.85
CA PHE A 133 25.53 15.98 18.87
C PHE A 133 26.06 16.93 19.95
N ASP A 134 26.54 18.11 19.53
CA ASP A 134 26.85 19.24 20.41
C ASP A 134 25.88 20.40 20.15
N LEU A 135 25.08 20.75 21.16
CA LEU A 135 24.08 21.80 21.07
C LEU A 135 24.68 23.18 20.74
N LYS A 136 25.85 23.49 21.30
CA LYS A 136 26.48 24.81 21.11
C LYS A 136 26.92 24.98 19.67
N ARG A 137 27.64 24.00 19.15
CA ARG A 137 28.05 23.93 17.74
C ARG A 137 26.85 23.90 16.79
N TYR A 138 25.82 23.11 17.11
CA TYR A 138 24.62 23.01 16.29
C TYR A 138 23.93 24.36 16.12
N VAL A 139 23.59 25.05 17.22
CA VAL A 139 22.84 26.32 17.16
C VAL A 139 23.64 27.44 16.51
N LEU A 140 24.95 27.51 16.80
CA LEU A 140 25.81 28.61 16.36
C LEU A 140 26.41 28.43 14.97
N SER A 141 26.52 27.20 14.46
CA SER A 141 27.26 26.91 13.24
C SER A 141 26.43 26.16 12.19
N GLU A 142 25.55 25.25 12.58
CA GLU A 142 24.89 24.31 11.66
C GLU A 142 23.42 24.68 11.37
N LEU A 143 22.69 25.14 12.39
CA LEU A 143 21.25 25.36 12.35
C LEU A 143 20.84 26.32 11.23
N GLY A 144 21.62 27.39 11.02
CA GLY A 144 21.36 28.35 9.94
C GLY A 144 21.40 27.71 8.55
N LEU A 145 22.37 26.84 8.30
CA LEU A 145 22.52 26.14 7.02
C LEU A 145 21.46 25.05 6.83
N THR A 146 21.10 24.32 7.89
CA THR A 146 20.00 23.36 7.87
C THR A 146 18.67 24.04 7.50
N VAL A 147 18.33 25.12 8.21
CA VAL A 147 17.08 25.89 7.98
C VAL A 147 17.09 26.50 6.58
N TYR A 148 18.25 27.01 6.13
CA TYR A 148 18.40 27.59 4.80
C TYR A 148 18.20 26.54 3.70
N PHE A 149 18.80 25.36 3.85
CA PHE A 149 18.64 24.28 2.87
C PHE A 149 17.18 23.79 2.81
N ALA A 150 16.54 23.58 3.96
CA ALA A 150 15.14 23.15 4.05
C ALA A 150 14.18 24.11 3.33
N TRP A 151 14.34 25.42 3.57
CA TRP A 151 13.54 26.43 2.88
C TRP A 151 13.85 26.47 1.37
N THR A 152 15.12 26.31 0.99
CA THR A 152 15.54 26.29 -0.41
C THR A 152 14.95 25.08 -1.15
N CYS A 153 14.77 23.92 -0.51
CA CYS A 153 14.05 22.78 -1.11
C CYS A 153 12.62 23.16 -1.53
N ALA A 154 11.87 23.85 -0.67
CA ALA A 154 10.53 24.34 -1.01
C ALA A 154 10.59 25.40 -2.12
N ALA A 155 11.53 26.36 -2.02
CA ALA A 155 11.69 27.44 -2.98
C ALA A 155 12.07 26.93 -4.39
N THR A 156 12.90 25.89 -4.49
CA THR A 156 13.29 25.29 -5.77
C THR A 156 12.09 24.63 -6.46
N LEU A 157 11.24 23.92 -5.72
CA LEU A 157 10.03 23.31 -6.28
C LEU A 157 8.99 24.35 -6.70
N ILE A 158 8.84 25.44 -5.93
CA ILE A 158 8.03 26.59 -6.34
C ILE A 158 8.59 27.20 -7.62
N SER A 159 9.90 27.38 -7.72
CA SER A 159 10.55 27.97 -8.91
C SER A 159 10.41 27.09 -10.15
N PHE A 160 10.44 25.75 -9.99
CA PHE A 160 10.07 24.83 -11.07
C PHE A 160 8.63 25.01 -11.52
N ALA A 161 7.67 25.14 -10.59
CA ALA A 161 6.28 25.41 -10.94
C ALA A 161 6.11 26.77 -11.64
N VAL A 162 6.86 27.79 -11.22
CA VAL A 162 6.88 29.11 -11.85
C VAL A 162 7.37 28.99 -13.30
N THR A 163 8.52 28.35 -13.53
CA THR A 163 9.09 28.14 -14.87
C THR A 163 8.16 27.32 -15.77
N ALA A 164 7.57 26.24 -15.23
CA ALA A 164 6.68 25.39 -16.00
C ALA A 164 5.39 26.12 -16.42
N GLN A 165 4.80 26.95 -15.54
CA GLN A 165 3.66 27.80 -15.91
C GLN A 165 4.04 28.90 -16.88
N TYR A 166 5.21 29.51 -16.69
CA TYR A 166 5.71 30.53 -17.61
C TYR A 166 5.84 29.99 -19.04
N VAL A 167 6.28 28.74 -19.19
CA VAL A 167 6.36 28.05 -20.50
C VAL A 167 4.99 27.60 -21.00
N ALA A 168 4.11 27.13 -20.11
CA ALA A 168 2.78 26.62 -20.48
C ALA A 168 1.75 27.73 -20.80
N GLY A 169 1.94 28.94 -20.26
CA GLY A 169 1.01 30.06 -20.40
C GLY A 169 -0.27 29.95 -19.56
N ASP A 170 -0.41 28.92 -18.72
CA ASP A 170 -1.55 28.68 -17.82
C ASP A 170 -1.08 27.92 -16.55
N TYR A 171 -1.96 27.76 -15.56
CA TYR A 171 -1.75 26.93 -14.38
C TYR A 171 -1.46 25.48 -14.75
N LEU A 172 -0.62 24.80 -13.95
CA LEU A 172 -0.30 23.39 -14.18
C LEU A 172 -1.48 22.48 -13.82
N SER A 173 -1.44 21.24 -14.31
CA SER A 173 -2.38 20.21 -13.90
C SER A 173 -2.26 19.92 -12.39
N LEU A 174 -3.35 19.46 -11.77
CA LEU A 174 -3.37 19.01 -10.37
C LEU A 174 -2.25 17.99 -10.11
N THR A 175 -2.06 17.04 -11.03
CA THR A 175 -1.03 16.00 -10.94
C THR A 175 0.38 16.59 -10.85
N SER A 176 0.68 17.64 -11.62
CA SER A 176 1.99 18.29 -11.60
C SER A 176 2.26 18.98 -10.26
N TYR A 177 1.27 19.68 -9.69
CA TYR A 177 1.44 20.33 -8.38
C TYR A 177 1.53 19.30 -7.24
N VAL A 178 0.70 18.26 -7.28
CA VAL A 178 0.74 17.18 -6.28
C VAL A 178 2.07 16.44 -6.35
N ALA A 179 2.63 16.18 -7.54
CA ALA A 179 3.95 15.59 -7.68
C ALA A 179 5.06 16.44 -7.04
N LEU A 180 5.06 17.76 -7.25
CA LEU A 180 6.02 18.67 -6.62
C LEU A 180 5.88 18.68 -5.08
N LEU A 181 4.65 18.72 -4.56
CA LEU A 181 4.41 18.63 -3.11
C LEU A 181 4.82 17.28 -2.53
N SER A 182 4.62 16.20 -3.28
CA SER A 182 5.00 14.85 -2.88
C SER A 182 6.53 14.71 -2.82
N LEU A 183 7.25 15.29 -3.77
CA LEU A 183 8.72 15.36 -3.72
C LEU A 183 9.22 16.13 -2.49
N LEU A 184 8.57 17.26 -2.14
CA LEU A 184 8.89 18.00 -0.92
C LEU A 184 8.64 17.15 0.34
N ALA A 185 7.49 16.47 0.40
CA ALA A 185 7.12 15.61 1.52
C ALA A 185 8.10 14.44 1.68
N VAL A 186 8.47 13.76 0.60
CA VAL A 186 9.43 12.65 0.61
C VAL A 186 10.80 13.13 1.08
N ALA A 187 11.34 14.22 0.51
CA ALA A 187 12.63 14.77 0.91
C ALA A 187 12.67 15.12 2.41
N THR A 188 11.57 15.68 2.92
CA THR A 188 11.43 16.06 4.33
C THR A 188 11.34 14.85 5.25
N LEU A 189 10.54 13.84 4.87
CA LEU A 189 10.44 12.60 5.62
C LEU A 189 11.77 11.87 5.65
N SER A 190 12.52 11.84 4.54
CA SER A 190 13.85 11.27 4.51
C SER A 190 14.79 11.98 5.50
N ALA A 191 14.80 13.31 5.52
CA ALA A 191 15.61 14.08 6.47
C ALA A 191 15.22 13.87 7.95
N VAL A 192 13.92 13.82 8.25
CA VAL A 192 13.44 13.64 9.64
C VAL A 192 13.64 12.20 10.13
N ILE A 193 13.42 11.19 9.27
CA ILE A 193 13.47 9.78 9.65
C ILE A 193 14.91 9.27 9.69
N TYR A 194 15.69 9.49 8.64
CA TYR A 194 17.03 8.90 8.54
C TYR A 194 18.08 9.73 9.27
N GLU A 195 17.95 11.05 9.26
CA GLU A 195 18.96 11.96 9.80
C GLU A 195 18.54 12.62 11.13
N GLY A 196 17.27 12.43 11.54
CA GLY A 196 16.75 12.96 12.81
C GLY A 196 16.68 14.49 12.87
N ASP A 197 16.69 15.18 11.72
CA ASP A 197 16.76 16.65 11.65
C ASP A 197 15.37 17.29 11.78
N VAL A 198 15.00 17.60 13.03
CA VAL A 198 13.72 18.23 13.37
C VAL A 198 13.61 19.64 12.81
N ALA A 199 14.70 20.42 12.78
CA ALA A 199 14.68 21.78 12.29
C ALA A 199 14.33 21.82 10.80
N PHE A 200 14.86 20.88 10.01
CA PHE A 200 14.48 20.71 8.61
C PHE A 200 12.96 20.49 8.47
N GLY A 201 12.40 19.57 9.25
CA GLY A 201 10.97 19.26 9.22
C GLY A 201 10.08 20.44 9.60
N LEU A 202 10.44 21.21 10.64
CA LEU A 202 9.70 22.39 11.08
C LEU A 202 9.64 23.49 10.00
N VAL A 203 10.73 23.68 9.26
CA VAL A 203 10.79 24.67 8.17
C VAL A 203 9.85 24.29 7.03
N VAL A 204 9.77 23.00 6.69
CA VAL A 204 8.86 22.54 5.65
C VAL A 204 7.40 22.59 6.13
N ILE A 205 7.13 22.26 7.41
CA ILE A 205 5.80 22.49 8.01
C ILE A 205 5.41 23.97 7.89
N TRP A 206 6.32 24.89 8.21
CA TRP A 206 6.08 26.33 8.07
C TRP A 206 5.70 26.71 6.63
N ALA A 207 6.42 26.20 5.63
CA ALA A 207 6.12 26.42 4.22
C ALA A 207 4.75 25.86 3.82
N LEU A 208 4.42 24.63 4.25
CA LEU A 208 3.16 23.95 3.95
C LEU A 208 1.96 24.60 4.65
N VAL A 209 2.13 25.07 5.89
CA VAL A 209 1.11 25.84 6.61
C VAL A 209 0.86 27.18 5.93
N GLY A 210 1.94 27.86 5.49
CA GLY A 210 1.82 29.07 4.68
C GLY A 210 1.05 28.84 3.38
N LEU A 211 1.22 27.67 2.75
CA LEU A 211 0.44 27.27 1.58
C LEU A 211 -1.03 26.96 1.93
N ALA A 212 -1.28 26.24 3.02
CA ALA A 212 -2.65 25.89 3.45
C ALA A 212 -3.47 27.11 3.88
N ALA A 213 -2.84 28.08 4.55
CA ALA A 213 -3.48 29.30 5.05
C ALA A 213 -3.77 30.34 3.95
N LYS A 214 -3.28 30.11 2.72
CA LYS A 214 -3.49 31.02 1.60
C LYS A 214 -4.96 31.05 1.18
N SER A 215 -5.55 32.23 1.10
CA SER A 215 -6.84 32.48 0.47
C SER A 215 -6.66 33.43 -0.73
N THR A 216 -7.16 33.02 -1.89
CA THR A 216 -7.12 33.78 -3.15
C THR A 216 -8.42 33.52 -3.88
N THR A 217 -9.02 34.56 -4.44
CA THR A 217 -10.21 34.46 -5.30
C THR A 217 -9.76 34.04 -6.69
N LEU A 218 -10.14 32.83 -7.12
CA LEU A 218 -9.74 32.23 -8.39
C LEU A 218 -10.99 31.85 -9.18
N ASP A 219 -10.86 31.66 -10.49
CA ASP A 219 -11.94 31.09 -11.30
C ASP A 219 -12.33 29.70 -10.78
N ALA A 220 -13.62 29.35 -10.87
CA ALA A 220 -14.18 28.13 -10.25
C ALA A 220 -13.44 26.83 -10.61
N ARG A 221 -12.91 26.73 -11.85
CA ARG A 221 -12.09 25.58 -12.30
C ARG A 221 -10.75 25.51 -11.56
N VAL A 222 -10.08 26.64 -11.37
CA VAL A 222 -8.77 26.74 -10.72
C VAL A 222 -8.90 26.67 -9.20
N GLU A 223 -10.01 27.19 -8.66
CA GLU A 223 -10.32 27.13 -7.24
C GLU A 223 -10.45 25.70 -6.73
N LEU A 224 -11.09 24.80 -7.48
CA LEU A 224 -11.16 23.37 -7.15
C LEU A 224 -9.77 22.72 -7.09
N ILE A 225 -8.89 23.04 -8.05
CA ILE A 225 -7.50 22.56 -8.07
C ILE A 225 -6.73 23.11 -6.87
N ALA A 226 -6.90 24.40 -6.56
CA ALA A 226 -6.26 25.06 -5.42
C ALA A 226 -6.73 24.47 -4.08
N MET A 227 -8.02 24.13 -3.93
CA MET A 227 -8.54 23.47 -2.73
C MET A 227 -7.89 22.10 -2.49
N ASN A 228 -7.76 21.29 -3.53
CA ASN A 228 -7.09 19.98 -3.45
C ASN A 228 -5.60 20.12 -3.08
N ILE A 229 -4.92 21.14 -3.61
CA ILE A 229 -3.52 21.43 -3.29
C ILE A 229 -3.36 21.88 -1.83
N ARG A 230 -4.25 22.74 -1.32
CA ARG A 230 -4.25 23.16 0.10
C ARG A 230 -4.54 21.99 1.04
N ALA A 231 -5.46 21.12 0.68
CA ALA A 231 -5.75 19.90 1.43
C ALA A 231 -4.53 18.97 1.48
N CYS A 232 -3.86 18.76 0.33
CA CYS A 232 -2.61 17.99 0.25
C CYS A 232 -1.50 18.60 1.12
N ALA A 233 -1.31 19.91 1.07
CA ALA A 233 -0.32 20.61 1.90
C ALA A 233 -0.61 20.46 3.41
N THR A 234 -1.89 20.55 3.81
CA THR A 234 -2.32 20.36 5.20
C THR A 234 -2.05 18.93 5.67
N GLN A 235 -2.34 17.95 4.81
CA GLN A 235 -2.07 16.54 5.08
C GLN A 235 -0.56 16.27 5.19
N SER A 236 0.25 16.79 4.27
CA SER A 236 1.71 16.65 4.32
C SER A 236 2.30 17.30 5.57
N ALA A 237 1.82 18.48 5.98
CA ALA A 237 2.26 19.14 7.22
C ALA A 237 1.92 18.31 8.46
N ALA A 238 0.71 17.74 8.52
CA ALA A 238 0.28 16.87 9.62
C ALA A 238 1.12 15.58 9.70
N ILE A 239 1.44 14.98 8.55
CA ILE A 239 2.31 13.79 8.47
C ILE A 239 3.70 14.13 9.02
N VAL A 240 4.34 15.19 8.51
CA VAL A 240 5.69 15.58 8.97
C VAL A 240 5.69 15.93 10.47
N ALA A 241 4.65 16.62 10.97
CA ALA A 241 4.51 16.94 12.39
C ALA A 241 4.39 15.68 13.27
N ALA A 242 3.61 14.69 12.83
CA ALA A 242 3.49 13.42 13.53
C ALA A 242 4.84 12.69 13.64
N PHE A 243 5.60 12.63 12.55
CA PHE A 243 6.94 12.01 12.57
C PHE A 243 7.95 12.77 13.44
N ILE A 244 7.89 14.11 13.49
CA ILE A 244 8.70 14.91 14.42
C ILE A 244 8.34 14.58 15.87
N ILE A 245 7.05 14.53 16.21
CA ILE A 245 6.58 14.21 17.56
C ILE A 245 7.04 12.80 17.96
N ILE A 246 6.96 11.83 17.05
CA ILE A 246 7.45 10.46 17.27
C ILE A 246 8.96 10.46 17.52
N SER A 247 9.73 11.20 16.72
CA SER A 247 11.19 11.28 16.82
C SER A 247 11.65 12.00 18.12
N ILE A 248 10.89 13.01 18.58
CA ILE A 248 11.11 13.70 19.84
C ILE A 248 10.70 12.82 21.03
N ALA A 249 9.54 12.16 20.96
CA ALA A 249 9.07 11.25 22.01
C ALA A 249 10.06 10.10 22.23
N HIS A 250 10.64 9.56 21.15
CA HIS A 250 11.69 8.55 21.22
C HIS A 250 12.98 9.06 21.90
N LYS A 251 13.28 10.36 21.82
CA LYS A 251 14.44 11.00 22.48
C LYS A 251 14.18 11.45 23.92
N LEU A 252 12.94 11.82 24.27
CA LEU A 252 12.57 12.34 25.59
C LEU A 252 12.24 11.27 26.64
N LEU A 253 12.06 10.00 26.23
CA LEU A 253 11.76 8.88 27.15
C LEU A 253 12.99 8.34 27.90
N ALA A 254 13.84 9.23 28.44
CA ALA A 254 14.80 8.93 29.52
C ALA A 254 14.22 9.43 30.88
N PRO A 255 14.43 8.71 32.00
CA PRO A 255 13.52 8.80 33.15
C PRO A 255 13.84 9.97 34.12
N ASN A 256 12.81 10.72 34.52
CA ASN A 256 12.51 10.98 35.94
C ASN A 256 11.09 11.56 36.17
N PRO A 257 10.41 11.25 37.29
CA PRO A 257 8.97 11.42 37.47
C PRO A 257 8.60 12.61 38.37
N HIS A 258 7.41 13.19 38.16
CA HIS A 258 6.46 13.60 39.20
C HIS A 258 5.14 14.04 38.54
N PHE A 259 4.03 13.36 38.84
CA PHE A 259 2.69 13.92 38.55
C PHE A 259 1.67 13.42 39.58
N GLN A 260 0.83 14.35 40.05
CA GLN A 260 -0.33 14.12 40.92
C GLN A 260 -1.61 13.93 40.07
N PRO A 261 -2.63 13.20 40.56
CA PRO A 261 -3.80 12.85 39.75
C PRO A 261 -4.86 13.95 39.78
N LEU A 262 -5.46 14.22 38.62
CA LEU A 262 -6.67 15.03 38.45
C LEU A 262 -7.90 14.12 38.35
N GLN A 263 -9.00 14.55 38.97
CA GLN A 263 -10.30 13.88 38.93
C GLN A 263 -10.80 13.76 37.49
N SER A 264 -11.05 12.54 37.02
CA SER A 264 -11.53 12.23 35.68
C SER A 264 -13.02 11.85 35.70
N GLY A 265 -13.78 12.31 34.71
CA GLY A 265 -15.13 11.80 34.42
C GLY A 265 -15.12 10.36 33.92
N ASP A 266 -16.27 9.81 33.54
CA ASP A 266 -16.34 8.46 32.97
C ASP A 266 -16.08 8.51 31.44
N ALA A 267 -15.09 7.76 30.96
CA ALA A 267 -14.82 7.62 29.53
C ALA A 267 -15.98 6.94 28.77
N GLY A 268 -16.82 6.18 29.47
CA GLY A 268 -18.05 5.61 28.92
C GLY A 268 -19.07 6.68 28.52
N ASP A 269 -19.24 7.71 29.35
CA ASP A 269 -20.18 8.81 29.10
C ASP A 269 -19.77 9.67 27.90
N VAL A 270 -18.47 9.94 27.75
CA VAL A 270 -17.94 10.69 26.60
C VAL A 270 -18.20 9.92 25.30
N ARG A 271 -17.99 8.60 25.28
CA ARG A 271 -18.28 7.77 24.09
C ARG A 271 -19.77 7.72 23.76
N ALA A 272 -20.63 7.67 24.77
CA ALA A 272 -22.07 7.70 24.56
C ALA A 272 -22.53 9.04 23.97
N GLN A 273 -21.86 10.14 24.31
CA GLN A 273 -22.14 11.49 23.78
C GLN A 273 -21.57 11.70 22.36
N THR A 274 -20.45 11.06 22.01
CA THR A 274 -19.81 11.15 20.69
C THR A 274 -19.83 9.83 19.94
N ASP A 275 -21.00 9.19 19.88
CA ASP A 275 -21.15 7.91 19.23
C ASP A 275 -21.04 8.02 17.70
N THR A 276 -20.38 7.04 17.07
CA THR A 276 -20.12 7.02 15.63
C THR A 276 -20.71 5.77 15.00
N LEU A 277 -20.96 5.81 13.69
CA LEU A 277 -21.44 4.65 12.93
C LEU A 277 -20.43 3.48 12.87
N LEU A 278 -19.16 3.69 13.27
CA LEU A 278 -18.15 2.64 13.34
C LEU A 278 -17.84 2.18 14.77
N THR A 279 -18.40 2.83 15.79
CA THR A 279 -18.22 2.40 17.19
C THR A 279 -18.98 1.07 17.39
N PRO A 280 -18.32 -0.04 17.77
CA PRO A 280 -18.99 -1.31 18.03
C PRO A 280 -19.98 -1.23 19.19
N ALA A 281 -20.90 -2.18 19.28
CA ALA A 281 -21.80 -2.34 20.42
C ALA A 281 -21.02 -2.47 21.75
N ALA A 282 -21.61 -1.98 22.85
CA ALA A 282 -20.95 -1.86 24.15
C ALA A 282 -20.33 -3.18 24.66
N TYR A 283 -20.98 -4.33 24.40
CA TYR A 283 -20.45 -5.63 24.81
C TYR A 283 -19.12 -5.98 24.13
N ALA A 284 -18.83 -5.46 22.94
CA ALA A 284 -17.59 -5.76 22.22
C ALA A 284 -16.35 -5.24 22.99
N PHE A 285 -16.51 -4.16 23.77
CA PHE A 285 -15.47 -3.59 24.63
C PHE A 285 -15.12 -4.47 25.84
N SER A 286 -15.90 -5.52 26.14
CA SER A 286 -15.55 -6.50 27.18
C SER A 286 -14.23 -7.24 26.93
N ILE A 287 -13.71 -7.18 25.70
CA ILE A 287 -12.39 -7.70 25.31
C ILE A 287 -11.26 -7.11 26.17
N TRP A 288 -11.43 -5.91 26.72
CA TRP A 288 -10.47 -5.33 27.67
C TRP A 288 -10.22 -6.19 28.90
N ASN A 289 -11.24 -6.89 29.41
CA ASN A 289 -11.08 -7.81 30.55
C ASN A 289 -10.12 -8.96 30.19
N VAL A 290 -10.22 -9.47 28.97
CA VAL A 290 -9.34 -10.53 28.45
C VAL A 290 -7.93 -10.00 28.24
N ILE A 291 -7.77 -8.80 27.67
CA ILE A 291 -6.47 -8.13 27.49
C ILE A 291 -5.77 -7.95 28.84
N TYR A 292 -6.45 -7.37 29.83
CA TYR A 292 -5.84 -7.11 31.13
C TYR A 292 -5.47 -8.39 31.88
N LEU A 293 -6.31 -9.44 31.80
CA LEU A 293 -5.97 -10.74 32.35
C LEU A 293 -4.71 -11.32 31.70
N LEU A 294 -4.61 -11.27 30.36
CA LEU A 294 -3.45 -11.75 29.63
C LEU A 294 -2.20 -10.90 29.89
N CYS A 295 -2.32 -9.58 30.07
CA CYS A 295 -1.22 -8.71 30.48
C CYS A 295 -0.70 -9.07 31.87
N MET A 296 -1.61 -9.38 32.81
CA MET A 296 -1.23 -9.85 34.14
C MET A 296 -0.47 -11.18 34.06
N ILE A 297 -0.97 -12.13 33.26
CA ILE A 297 -0.29 -13.43 33.05
C ILE A 297 1.10 -13.20 32.44
N LEU A 298 1.22 -12.37 31.39
CA LEU A 298 2.49 -12.01 30.76
C LEU A 298 3.50 -11.45 31.79
N LEU A 299 3.06 -10.55 32.68
CA LEU A 299 3.91 -9.96 33.71
C LEU A 299 4.34 -10.98 34.78
N ILE A 300 3.42 -11.84 35.23
CA ILE A 300 3.73 -12.91 36.19
C ILE A 300 4.72 -13.89 35.56
N THR A 301 4.54 -14.24 34.30
CA THR A 301 5.46 -15.09 33.55
C THR A 301 6.83 -14.44 33.38
N ASP A 302 6.91 -13.15 33.05
CA ASP A 302 8.21 -12.44 32.94
C ASP A 302 8.97 -12.39 34.27
N ILE A 303 8.27 -12.19 35.39
CA ILE A 303 8.89 -12.07 36.72
C ILE A 303 9.23 -13.45 37.31
N SER A 304 8.30 -14.40 37.23
CA SER A 304 8.36 -15.67 37.99
C SER A 304 8.95 -16.82 37.18
N TYR A 305 8.92 -16.73 35.84
CA TYR A 305 9.32 -17.81 34.93
C TYR A 305 10.07 -17.24 33.72
N ALA A 306 11.25 -16.66 33.96
CA ALA A 306 12.05 -15.99 32.94
C ALA A 306 12.26 -16.83 31.65
N GLY A 307 12.45 -18.16 31.79
CA GLY A 307 12.62 -19.06 30.64
C GLY A 307 11.38 -19.26 29.75
N LEU A 308 10.20 -18.82 30.20
CA LEU A 308 8.94 -18.80 29.43
C LEU A 308 8.56 -17.37 28.97
N SER A 309 9.38 -16.38 29.32
CA SER A 309 9.11 -14.98 28.99
C SER A 309 9.40 -14.70 27.52
N LEU A 310 8.48 -14.02 26.84
CA LEU A 310 8.68 -13.50 25.49
C LEU A 310 9.98 -12.68 25.40
N TYR A 311 10.24 -11.87 26.44
CA TYR A 311 11.34 -10.92 26.44
C TYR A 311 12.70 -11.61 26.52
N ASP A 312 12.82 -12.71 27.24
CA ASP A 312 14.10 -13.39 27.47
C ASP A 312 14.67 -14.01 26.17
N SER A 313 13.79 -14.33 25.22
CA SER A 313 14.17 -14.80 23.89
C SER A 313 14.65 -13.71 22.92
N ALA A 314 14.55 -12.43 23.30
CA ALA A 314 14.89 -11.31 22.44
C ALA A 314 16.38 -10.93 22.51
N ALA A 315 16.95 -10.48 21.39
CA ALA A 315 18.31 -9.94 21.36
C ALA A 315 18.49 -8.68 22.23
N LYS A 316 17.39 -7.95 22.49
CA LYS A 316 17.35 -6.73 23.33
C LYS A 316 16.15 -6.75 24.28
N PRO A 317 16.18 -7.58 25.34
CA PRO A 317 15.03 -7.82 26.22
C PRO A 317 14.56 -6.54 26.93
N ASN A 318 15.50 -5.70 27.37
CA ASN A 318 15.20 -4.46 28.10
C ASN A 318 14.50 -3.41 27.21
N ALA A 319 14.77 -3.39 25.90
CA ALA A 319 14.10 -2.47 24.98
C ALA A 319 12.62 -2.84 24.80
N LEU A 320 12.31 -4.13 24.71
CA LEU A 320 10.92 -4.61 24.62
C LEU A 320 10.15 -4.40 25.93
N ARG A 321 10.78 -4.69 27.09
CA ARG A 321 10.17 -4.37 28.41
C ARG A 321 9.89 -2.88 28.56
N LEU A 322 10.77 -2.01 28.07
CA LEU A 322 10.56 -0.57 28.04
C LEU A 322 9.39 -0.17 27.13
N CYS A 323 9.26 -0.80 25.95
CA CYS A 323 8.12 -0.58 25.06
C CYS A 323 6.79 -0.97 25.74
N PHE A 324 6.78 -2.09 26.46
CA PHE A 324 5.60 -2.51 27.22
C PHE A 324 5.28 -1.54 28.36
N ALA A 325 6.28 -1.11 29.13
CA ALA A 325 6.11 -0.11 30.19
C ALA A 325 5.58 1.22 29.65
N ALA A 326 6.12 1.68 28.51
CA ALA A 326 5.62 2.87 27.81
C ALA A 326 4.16 2.69 27.37
N SER A 327 3.79 1.51 26.86
CA SER A 327 2.39 1.22 26.49
C SER A 327 1.42 1.35 27.69
N CYS A 328 1.83 0.94 28.89
CA CYS A 328 0.99 1.08 30.08
C CYS A 328 0.77 2.55 30.48
N VAL A 329 1.83 3.37 30.42
CA VAL A 329 1.75 4.81 30.73
C VAL A 329 0.87 5.54 29.71
N VAL A 330 1.07 5.25 28.42
CA VAL A 330 0.29 5.86 27.34
C VAL A 330 -1.18 5.42 27.41
N ASN A 331 -1.47 4.15 27.71
CA ASN A 331 -2.84 3.67 27.90
C ASN A 331 -3.54 4.36 29.09
N GLY A 332 -2.86 4.48 30.24
CA GLY A 332 -3.41 5.19 31.39
C GLY A 332 -3.68 6.67 31.10
N THR A 333 -2.75 7.34 30.40
CA THR A 333 -2.91 8.74 29.97
C THR A 333 -4.05 8.90 28.98
N TRP A 334 -4.19 7.98 28.03
CA TRP A 334 -5.27 7.93 27.07
C TRP A 334 -6.64 7.86 27.75
N CYS A 335 -6.82 6.94 28.70
CA CYS A 335 -8.05 6.81 29.46
C CYS A 335 -8.43 8.12 30.16
N ILE A 336 -7.48 8.77 30.83
CA ILE A 336 -7.70 10.03 31.56
C ILE A 336 -8.09 11.16 30.60
N VAL A 337 -7.39 11.29 29.47
CA VAL A 337 -7.64 12.35 28.48
C VAL A 337 -8.99 12.13 27.79
N LEU A 338 -9.36 10.89 27.48
CA LEU A 338 -10.67 10.59 26.93
C LEU A 338 -11.79 10.89 27.95
N ALA A 339 -11.61 10.48 29.20
CA ALA A 339 -12.51 10.76 30.32
C ALA A 339 -12.69 12.26 30.60
N SER A 340 -11.70 13.09 30.25
CA SER A 340 -11.79 14.55 30.35
C SER A 340 -12.56 15.21 29.21
N GLY A 341 -13.05 14.44 28.23
CA GLY A 341 -13.77 14.94 27.05
C GLY A 341 -12.87 15.42 25.90
N HIS A 342 -11.54 15.34 26.05
CA HIS A 342 -10.58 15.74 25.02
C HIS A 342 -10.35 14.64 23.98
N VAL A 343 -11.36 14.39 23.13
CA VAL A 343 -11.38 13.30 22.15
C VAL A 343 -10.20 13.34 21.17
N VAL A 344 -9.84 14.50 20.61
CA VAL A 344 -8.70 14.62 19.67
C VAL A 344 -7.37 14.24 20.35
N GLY A 345 -7.17 14.67 21.60
CA GLY A 345 -6.00 14.30 22.40
C GLY A 345 -5.95 12.80 22.67
N ALA A 346 -7.10 12.19 22.96
CA ALA A 346 -7.22 10.75 23.10
C ALA A 346 -6.90 10.00 21.79
N SER A 347 -7.33 10.49 20.62
CA SER A 347 -7.01 9.85 19.32
C SER A 347 -5.49 9.85 19.03
N VAL A 348 -4.78 10.91 19.43
CA VAL A 348 -3.32 10.95 19.35
C VAL A 348 -2.68 9.95 20.31
N LEU A 349 -3.16 9.89 21.56
CA LEU A 349 -2.60 8.98 22.58
C LEU A 349 -2.83 7.50 22.25
N VAL A 350 -3.98 7.11 21.70
CA VAL A 350 -4.20 5.72 21.27
C VAL A 350 -3.34 5.35 20.05
N SER A 351 -3.03 6.33 19.18
CA SER A 351 -2.09 6.13 18.07
C SER A 351 -0.65 5.99 18.56
N LEU A 352 -0.28 6.74 19.59
CA LEU A 352 1.00 6.58 20.28
C LEU A 352 1.08 5.20 20.96
N LEU A 353 -0.02 4.75 21.59
CA LEU A 353 -0.11 3.42 22.18
C LEU A 353 0.11 2.33 21.12
N TRP A 354 -0.53 2.47 19.96
CA TRP A 354 -0.32 1.59 18.81
C TRP A 354 1.16 1.52 18.41
N LEU A 355 1.85 2.66 18.33
CA LEU A 355 3.28 2.72 18.01
C LEU A 355 4.17 2.08 19.08
N THR A 356 3.84 2.21 20.36
CA THR A 356 4.59 1.54 21.44
C THR A 356 4.42 0.02 21.44
N LEU A 357 3.26 -0.47 20.97
CA LEU A 357 2.97 -1.90 20.87
C LEU A 357 3.49 -2.52 19.56
N LEU A 358 3.72 -1.73 18.52
CA LEU A 358 4.17 -2.23 17.21
C LEU A 358 5.49 -3.04 17.29
N PRO A 359 6.57 -2.59 17.96
CA PRO A 359 7.79 -3.39 18.09
C PRO A 359 7.57 -4.72 18.80
N LEU A 360 6.69 -4.73 19.82
CA LEU A 360 6.32 -5.94 20.55
C LEU A 360 5.56 -6.92 19.64
N TYR A 361 4.62 -6.40 18.85
CA TYR A 361 3.87 -7.18 17.87
C TYR A 361 4.77 -7.76 16.78
N VAL A 362 5.64 -6.94 16.18
CA VAL A 362 6.59 -7.39 15.14
C VAL A 362 7.54 -8.45 15.69
N PHE A 363 8.04 -8.28 16.91
CA PHE A 363 8.88 -9.30 17.55
C PHE A 363 8.10 -10.61 17.78
N ALA A 364 6.90 -10.52 18.35
CA ALA A 364 6.05 -11.68 18.63
C ALA A 364 5.56 -12.41 17.36
N SER A 365 5.46 -11.71 16.23
CA SER A 365 4.91 -12.25 14.98
C SER A 365 5.96 -12.62 13.93
N TYR A 366 7.15 -12.00 13.92
CA TYR A 366 8.11 -12.11 12.82
C TYR A 366 9.53 -12.50 13.23
N GLU A 367 10.11 -11.88 14.28
CA GLU A 367 11.53 -12.08 14.60
C GLU A 367 11.81 -13.32 15.46
N ARG A 368 10.80 -13.84 16.17
CA ARG A 368 10.97 -15.04 17.00
C ARG A 368 11.07 -16.28 16.09
N ASN A 369 12.29 -16.68 15.74
CA ASN A 369 12.62 -17.91 15.00
C ASN A 369 12.29 -19.17 15.83
N VAL A 370 11.01 -19.43 16.11
CA VAL A 370 10.58 -20.63 16.84
C VAL A 370 10.26 -21.73 15.84
N LYS A 371 11.07 -22.80 15.85
CA LYS A 371 10.86 -23.97 14.98
C LYS A 371 9.63 -24.82 15.36
N THR A 372 9.10 -24.66 16.58
CA THR A 372 7.94 -25.40 17.10
C THR A 372 7.11 -24.55 18.07
N VAL A 373 5.82 -24.31 17.77
CA VAL A 373 4.91 -23.57 18.66
C VAL A 373 4.65 -24.37 19.94
N LEU A 374 5.19 -23.90 21.06
CA LEU A 374 4.90 -24.42 22.39
C LEU A 374 3.67 -23.68 22.96
N TRP A 375 2.53 -24.36 23.03
CA TRP A 375 1.23 -23.76 23.38
C TRP A 375 1.23 -22.99 24.71
N HIS A 376 1.98 -23.45 25.71
CA HIS A 376 2.09 -22.76 26.99
C HIS A 376 2.84 -21.41 26.89
N GLU A 377 3.81 -21.28 25.98
CA GLU A 377 4.56 -20.02 25.79
C GLU A 377 3.73 -19.05 24.98
N TYR A 378 3.05 -19.56 23.94
CA TYR A 378 2.12 -18.77 23.13
C TYR A 378 1.01 -18.16 23.99
N LEU A 379 0.38 -18.96 24.85
CA LEU A 379 -0.72 -18.52 25.72
C LEU A 379 -0.26 -17.53 26.79
N CYS A 380 0.87 -17.81 27.45
CA CYS A 380 1.34 -16.99 28.57
C CYS A 380 2.04 -15.71 28.12
N SER A 381 2.42 -15.57 26.84
CA SER A 381 3.24 -14.44 26.42
C SER A 381 2.84 -13.79 25.09
N GLU A 382 2.77 -14.54 23.99
CA GLU A 382 2.55 -13.97 22.65
C GLU A 382 1.11 -13.53 22.41
N LEU A 383 0.14 -14.32 22.88
CA LEU A 383 -1.28 -14.07 22.68
C LEU A 383 -1.69 -12.71 23.26
N CYS A 384 -1.13 -12.35 24.42
CA CYS A 384 -1.36 -11.07 25.07
C CYS A 384 -1.03 -9.89 24.13
N ILE A 385 0.19 -9.87 23.59
CA ILE A 385 0.68 -8.77 22.76
C ILE A 385 -0.08 -8.70 21.44
N ARG A 386 -0.34 -9.84 20.79
CA ARG A 386 -1.08 -9.92 19.53
C ARG A 386 -2.53 -9.43 19.69
N LEU A 387 -3.21 -9.88 20.74
CA LEU A 387 -4.59 -9.49 21.03
C LEU A 387 -4.69 -8.02 21.44
N TYR A 388 -3.74 -7.54 22.25
CA TYR A 388 -3.69 -6.14 22.68
C TYR A 388 -3.44 -5.19 21.51
N PHE A 389 -2.41 -5.45 20.69
CA PHE A 389 -2.12 -4.64 19.51
C PHE A 389 -3.29 -4.63 18.50
N ALA A 390 -3.95 -5.78 18.32
CA ALA A 390 -5.09 -5.89 17.42
C ALA A 390 -6.27 -5.04 17.88
N TRP A 391 -6.61 -5.08 19.17
CA TRP A 391 -7.69 -4.26 19.71
C TRP A 391 -7.37 -2.77 19.67
N ILE A 392 -6.11 -2.39 19.95
CA ILE A 392 -5.67 -0.99 19.82
C ILE A 392 -5.75 -0.49 18.37
N THR A 393 -5.60 -1.37 17.38
CA THR A 393 -5.80 -1.01 15.97
C THR A 393 -7.25 -0.64 15.67
N VAL A 394 -8.21 -1.40 16.21
CA VAL A 394 -9.65 -1.07 16.14
C VAL A 394 -9.93 0.24 16.87
N GLU A 395 -9.39 0.39 18.08
CA GLU A 395 -9.61 1.56 18.92
C GLU A 395 -9.05 2.85 18.32
N ALA A 396 -7.90 2.79 17.65
CA ALA A 396 -7.33 3.92 16.93
C ALA A 396 -8.25 4.37 15.79
N VAL A 397 -8.80 3.43 15.04
CA VAL A 397 -9.77 3.71 13.97
C VAL A 397 -11.04 4.37 14.52
N VAL A 398 -11.61 3.82 15.60
CA VAL A 398 -12.80 4.38 16.26
C VAL A 398 -12.52 5.78 16.81
N SER A 399 -11.39 5.97 17.49
CA SER A 399 -11.00 7.26 18.08
C SER A 399 -10.77 8.34 17.03
N TRP A 400 -10.17 8.02 15.87
CA TRP A 400 -10.01 8.99 14.78
C TRP A 400 -11.35 9.28 14.09
N THR A 401 -12.25 8.31 14.01
CA THR A 401 -13.61 8.52 13.50
C THR A 401 -14.38 9.50 14.39
N MET A 402 -14.29 9.36 15.72
CA MET A 402 -14.87 10.31 16.68
C MET A 402 -14.30 11.71 16.50
N ALA A 403 -12.97 11.84 16.39
CA ALA A 403 -12.31 13.14 16.19
C ALA A 403 -12.74 13.84 14.88
N LEU A 404 -12.88 13.08 13.80
CA LEU A 404 -13.36 13.60 12.51
C LEU A 404 -14.82 14.06 12.60
N GLN A 405 -15.68 13.29 13.27
CA GLN A 405 -17.10 13.62 13.43
C GLN A 405 -17.31 14.89 14.27
N ILE A 406 -16.52 15.09 15.33
CA ILE A 406 -16.53 16.31 16.15
C ILE A 406 -16.14 17.54 15.32
N LYS A 407 -15.16 17.38 14.42
CA LYS A 407 -14.70 18.48 13.56
C LYS A 407 -15.74 18.86 12.49
N ASP A 408 -16.45 17.88 11.95
CA ASP A 408 -17.49 18.09 10.93
C ASP A 408 -18.80 18.63 11.53
N GLY A 409 -19.04 18.38 12.83
CA GLY A 409 -20.25 18.82 13.54
C GLY A 409 -21.48 17.94 13.28
N SER A 410 -21.33 16.91 12.44
CA SER A 410 -22.35 15.91 12.11
C SER A 410 -21.72 14.55 11.79
N TYR A 411 -22.53 13.51 11.55
CA TYR A 411 -22.04 12.22 11.06
C TYR A 411 -21.27 12.38 9.73
N LEU A 412 -20.23 11.58 9.55
CA LEU A 412 -19.38 11.65 8.37
C LEU A 412 -20.11 11.14 7.13
N GLN A 413 -19.62 11.52 5.95
CA GLN A 413 -20.10 10.96 4.69
C GLN A 413 -19.86 9.43 4.64
N LEU A 414 -20.81 8.70 4.04
CA LEU A 414 -20.75 7.23 3.89
C LEU A 414 -19.42 6.75 3.29
N SER A 415 -18.90 7.47 2.28
CA SER A 415 -17.61 7.14 1.65
C SER A 415 -16.45 7.16 2.65
N THR A 416 -16.47 8.07 3.62
CA THR A 416 -15.44 8.20 4.65
C THR A 416 -15.50 7.01 5.60
N TYR A 417 -16.70 6.63 6.07
CA TYR A 417 -16.87 5.44 6.91
C TYR A 417 -16.43 4.16 6.18
N LEU A 418 -16.79 3.98 4.91
CA LEU A 418 -16.39 2.83 4.12
C LEU A 418 -14.87 2.81 3.84
N THR A 419 -14.24 3.97 3.65
CA THR A 419 -12.78 4.07 3.48
C THR A 419 -12.05 3.68 4.75
N ILE A 420 -12.51 4.17 5.90
CA ILE A 420 -11.93 3.83 7.21
C ILE A 420 -12.08 2.32 7.49
N LEU A 421 -13.25 1.75 7.19
CA LEU A 421 -13.50 0.31 7.30
C LEU A 421 -12.58 -0.50 6.38
N ALA A 422 -12.36 -0.04 5.15
CA ALA A 422 -11.44 -0.67 4.21
C ALA A 422 -9.99 -0.63 4.70
N VAL A 423 -9.55 0.49 5.29
CA VAL A 423 -8.21 0.59 5.91
C VAL A 423 -8.07 -0.42 7.06
N LEU A 424 -9.09 -0.54 7.92
CA LEU A 424 -9.09 -1.52 9.01
C LEU A 424 -9.03 -2.97 8.48
N LEU A 425 -9.74 -3.28 7.41
CA LEU A 425 -9.70 -4.59 6.74
C LEU A 425 -8.33 -4.87 6.12
N VAL A 426 -7.71 -3.89 5.47
CA VAL A 426 -6.36 -4.02 4.90
C VAL A 426 -5.32 -4.27 6.00
N MET A 427 -5.43 -3.57 7.14
CA MET A 427 -4.56 -3.80 8.30
C MET A 427 -4.73 -5.23 8.86
N ALA A 428 -5.97 -5.70 8.98
CA ALA A 428 -6.27 -7.06 9.44
C ALA A 428 -5.74 -8.13 8.48
N LEU A 429 -5.96 -7.96 7.18
CA LEU A 429 -5.45 -8.84 6.13
C LEU A 429 -3.92 -8.79 6.03
N SER A 430 -3.29 -7.65 6.29
CA SER A 430 -1.84 -7.50 6.35
C SER A 430 -1.25 -8.27 7.54
N GLY A 431 -1.85 -8.17 8.73
CA GLY A 431 -1.46 -8.96 9.90
C GLY A 431 -1.56 -10.48 9.64
N LEU A 432 -2.61 -10.91 8.93
CA LEU A 432 -2.80 -12.30 8.57
C LEU A 432 -1.79 -12.80 7.50
N SER A 433 -1.57 -12.00 6.44
CA SER A 433 -0.70 -12.38 5.31
C SER A 433 0.80 -12.24 5.59
N HIS A 434 1.20 -11.19 6.29
CA HIS A 434 2.61 -10.87 6.55
C HIS A 434 3.03 -11.27 7.97
N GLY A 435 2.16 -11.01 8.96
CA GLY A 435 2.42 -11.33 10.37
C GLY A 435 2.17 -12.78 10.74
N ARG A 436 1.58 -13.59 9.84
CA ARG A 436 1.13 -14.96 10.13
C ARG A 436 0.37 -14.98 11.47
N ASP A 437 -0.59 -14.08 11.63
CA ASP A 437 -1.31 -13.90 12.89
C ASP A 437 -2.83 -13.88 12.68
N PRO A 438 -3.54 -14.98 13.00
CA PRO A 438 -5.00 -15.02 12.91
C PRO A 438 -5.67 -14.17 13.99
N ILE A 439 -4.96 -13.84 15.08
CA ILE A 439 -5.53 -13.10 16.21
C ILE A 439 -5.95 -11.70 15.78
N MET A 440 -5.12 -10.99 15.00
CA MET A 440 -5.48 -9.69 14.44
C MET A 440 -6.79 -9.75 13.63
N ALA A 441 -6.92 -10.73 12.73
CA ALA A 441 -8.12 -10.90 11.92
C ALA A 441 -9.35 -11.28 12.77
N LEU A 442 -9.19 -12.12 13.79
CA LEU A 442 -10.26 -12.51 14.71
C LEU A 442 -10.75 -11.34 15.58
N VAL A 443 -9.83 -10.51 16.08
CA VAL A 443 -10.18 -9.33 16.89
C VAL A 443 -10.88 -8.26 16.06
N VAL A 444 -10.42 -8.02 14.82
CA VAL A 444 -11.13 -7.13 13.90
C VAL A 444 -12.49 -7.71 13.53
N THR A 445 -12.59 -9.01 13.29
CA THR A 445 -13.89 -9.69 13.08
C THR A 445 -14.83 -9.50 14.27
N TRP A 446 -14.33 -9.64 15.51
CA TRP A 446 -15.11 -9.38 16.72
C TRP A 446 -15.64 -7.94 16.79
N ALA A 447 -14.81 -6.96 16.44
CA ALA A 447 -15.23 -5.57 16.34
C ALA A 447 -16.30 -5.35 15.26
N LEU A 448 -16.14 -5.96 14.09
CA LEU A 448 -17.12 -5.89 12.99
C LEU A 448 -18.46 -6.51 13.40
N VAL A 449 -18.45 -7.65 14.11
CA VAL A 449 -19.67 -8.26 14.68
C VAL A 449 -20.36 -7.31 15.66
N GLY A 450 -19.59 -6.58 16.47
CA GLY A 450 -20.13 -5.52 17.33
C GLY A 450 -20.74 -4.34 16.56
N ILE A 451 -20.23 -4.00 15.37
CA ILE A 451 -20.84 -2.98 14.50
C ILE A 451 -22.14 -3.51 13.88
N ILE A 452 -22.16 -4.77 13.46
CA ILE A 452 -23.33 -5.42 12.85
C ILE A 452 -24.49 -5.52 13.85
N SER A 453 -24.21 -5.82 15.12
CA SER A 453 -25.23 -6.01 16.16
C SER A 453 -25.66 -4.73 16.89
N LYS A 454 -25.10 -3.58 16.51
CA LYS A 454 -25.40 -2.29 17.15
C LYS A 454 -26.86 -1.88 16.90
N ASP A 455 -27.53 -1.45 17.96
CA ASP A 455 -28.90 -0.91 17.87
C ASP A 455 -28.90 0.51 17.27
N VAL A 456 -29.88 0.77 16.42
CA VAL A 456 -29.99 1.94 15.53
C VAL A 456 -31.33 2.66 15.73
N SER A 457 -32.15 2.18 16.67
CA SER A 457 -33.53 2.61 16.90
C SER A 457 -33.69 4.11 17.20
N SER A 458 -32.62 4.79 17.62
CA SER A 458 -32.59 6.21 17.97
C SER A 458 -32.10 7.15 16.84
N LEU A 459 -31.72 6.63 15.68
CA LEU A 459 -31.12 7.41 14.58
C LEU A 459 -32.15 7.89 13.55
N ASP A 460 -31.86 9.03 12.91
CA ASP A 460 -32.71 9.63 11.88
C ASP A 460 -32.75 8.79 10.58
N GLY A 461 -33.86 8.83 9.85
CA GLY A 461 -34.19 7.86 8.80
C GLY A 461 -33.22 7.81 7.62
N GLN A 462 -32.51 8.90 7.32
CA GLN A 462 -31.47 8.91 6.28
C GLN A 462 -30.14 8.32 6.77
N ILE A 463 -29.80 8.54 8.04
CA ILE A 463 -28.59 8.00 8.68
C ILE A 463 -28.73 6.50 8.88
N VAL A 464 -29.94 6.02 9.19
CA VAL A 464 -30.25 4.58 9.27
C VAL A 464 -29.91 3.86 7.94
N LYS A 465 -30.29 4.44 6.80
CA LYS A 465 -29.98 3.84 5.47
C LYS A 465 -28.48 3.81 5.16
N ASP A 466 -27.73 4.81 5.59
CA ASP A 466 -26.28 4.82 5.41
C ASP A 466 -25.58 3.88 6.40
N PHE A 467 -26.12 3.72 7.61
CA PHE A 467 -25.67 2.73 8.57
C PHE A 467 -25.92 1.29 8.10
N GLU A 468 -27.08 0.99 7.50
CA GLU A 468 -27.38 -0.33 6.90
C GLU A 468 -26.31 -0.73 5.86
N LYS A 469 -25.83 0.23 5.05
CA LYS A 469 -24.74 0.00 4.08
C LYS A 469 -23.41 -0.26 4.77
N ILE A 470 -23.13 0.40 5.90
CA ILE A 470 -21.94 0.16 6.72
C ILE A 470 -22.02 -1.22 7.38
N GLN A 471 -23.18 -1.63 7.89
CA GLN A 471 -23.41 -2.98 8.43
C GLN A 471 -23.24 -4.06 7.36
N ALA A 472 -23.74 -3.83 6.14
CA ALA A 472 -23.51 -4.74 5.01
C ALA A 472 -22.02 -4.85 4.67
N ALA A 473 -21.29 -3.73 4.62
CA ALA A 473 -19.84 -3.72 4.40
C ALA A 473 -19.05 -4.39 5.54
N ALA A 474 -19.46 -4.19 6.80
CA ALA A 474 -18.86 -4.84 7.96
C ALA A 474 -19.12 -6.36 7.95
N THR A 475 -20.31 -6.80 7.52
CA THR A 475 -20.67 -8.21 7.35
C THR A 475 -19.80 -8.88 6.29
N LEU A 476 -19.63 -8.22 5.14
CA LEU A 476 -18.72 -8.68 4.08
C LEU A 476 -17.27 -8.74 4.57
N GLY A 477 -16.80 -7.69 5.25
CA GLY A 477 -15.46 -7.64 5.82
C GLY A 477 -15.19 -8.75 6.83
N ALA A 478 -16.14 -9.01 7.74
CA ALA A 478 -16.07 -10.11 8.70
C ALA A 478 -16.04 -11.48 8.01
N GLY A 479 -16.87 -11.67 6.98
CA GLY A 479 -16.87 -12.88 6.15
C GLY A 479 -15.54 -13.13 5.46
N VAL A 480 -14.94 -12.09 4.87
CA VAL A 480 -13.61 -12.15 4.22
C VAL A 480 -12.52 -12.51 5.22
N LEU A 481 -12.51 -11.87 6.40
CA LEU A 481 -11.52 -12.17 7.44
C LEU A 481 -11.65 -13.60 7.98
N ILE A 482 -12.87 -14.07 8.25
CA ILE A 482 -13.11 -15.46 8.69
C ILE A 482 -12.66 -16.44 7.61
N ALA A 483 -13.03 -16.22 6.34
CA ALA A 483 -12.62 -17.07 5.24
C ALA A 483 -11.09 -17.12 5.10
N MET A 484 -10.42 -15.97 5.21
CA MET A 484 -8.96 -15.90 5.12
C MET A 484 -8.28 -16.55 6.33
N VAL A 485 -8.83 -16.42 7.54
CA VAL A 485 -8.35 -17.14 8.73
C VAL A 485 -8.50 -18.64 8.55
N LEU A 486 -9.64 -19.12 8.03
CA LEU A 486 -9.84 -20.53 7.73
C LEU A 486 -8.83 -21.03 6.69
N VAL A 487 -8.63 -20.29 5.59
CA VAL A 487 -7.63 -20.64 4.57
C VAL A 487 -6.22 -20.65 5.16
N SER A 488 -5.85 -19.66 5.98
CA SER A 488 -4.55 -19.59 6.63
C SER A 488 -4.35 -20.71 7.66
N CYS A 489 -5.36 -21.05 8.46
CA CYS A 489 -5.32 -22.16 9.41
C CYS A 489 -5.26 -23.51 8.69
N SER A 490 -6.02 -23.70 7.61
CA SER A 490 -5.93 -24.89 6.76
C SER A 490 -4.53 -25.02 6.15
N TYR A 491 -3.96 -23.91 5.66
CA TYR A 491 -2.59 -23.85 5.17
C TYR A 491 -1.57 -24.26 6.25
N TRP A 492 -1.73 -23.81 7.49
CA TRP A 492 -0.83 -24.18 8.60
C TRP A 492 -1.00 -25.62 9.07
N ILE A 493 -2.23 -26.14 9.11
CA ILE A 493 -2.50 -27.55 9.45
C ILE A 493 -1.84 -28.46 8.41
N ILE A 494 -1.88 -28.07 7.14
CA ILE A 494 -1.17 -28.75 6.05
C ILE A 494 0.35 -28.68 6.24
N GLU A 495 0.92 -27.50 6.49
CA GLU A 495 2.36 -27.29 6.73
C GLU A 495 2.87 -28.07 7.95
N PHE A 496 2.08 -28.13 9.02
CA PHE A 496 2.38 -28.87 10.24
C PHE A 496 2.30 -30.40 10.07
N ASN A 497 1.37 -30.90 9.24
CA ASN A 497 1.27 -32.32 8.93
C ASN A 497 2.38 -32.79 7.98
N CYS A 498 2.80 -31.95 7.02
CA CYS A 498 3.95 -32.26 6.15
C CYS A 498 5.29 -32.31 6.91
N THR A 499 5.44 -31.55 7.99
CA THR A 499 6.67 -31.53 8.82
C THR A 499 6.74 -32.64 9.88
N ARG A 500 5.62 -33.30 10.22
CA ARG A 500 5.58 -34.37 11.24
C ARG A 500 5.76 -35.80 10.71
N MET A 501 5.72 -36.03 9.40
CA MET A 501 5.94 -37.35 8.84
C MET A 501 7.43 -37.58 8.55
N MET A 502 8.22 -37.75 9.62
CA MET A 502 9.52 -38.42 9.54
C MET A 502 9.32 -39.94 9.42
N GLU A 503 8.59 -40.38 8.40
CA GLU A 503 8.69 -41.74 7.90
C GLU A 503 9.09 -41.66 6.43
N PRO A 504 9.98 -42.56 5.97
CA PRO A 504 10.42 -42.53 4.59
C PRO A 504 9.19 -42.66 3.68
N PRO A 505 9.08 -41.87 2.60
CA PRO A 505 7.93 -41.91 1.73
C PRO A 505 7.79 -43.32 1.17
N SER A 506 6.68 -43.99 1.51
CA SER A 506 6.27 -45.16 0.76
C SER A 506 6.12 -44.70 -0.70
N LEU A 507 6.88 -45.32 -1.59
CA LEU A 507 6.94 -44.96 -3.00
C LEU A 507 5.54 -45.20 -3.59
N GLY A 508 4.70 -44.15 -3.62
CA GLY A 508 3.39 -44.16 -4.25
C GLY A 508 3.52 -44.24 -5.77
N GLN A 509 4.04 -45.35 -6.30
CA GLN A 509 4.35 -45.58 -7.72
C GLN A 509 3.14 -45.43 -8.65
N HIS A 510 1.92 -45.44 -8.11
CA HIS A 510 0.65 -45.40 -8.85
C HIS A 510 0.05 -43.99 -9.03
N LEU A 511 0.39 -43.02 -8.17
CA LEU A 511 -0.17 -41.66 -8.22
C LEU A 511 0.15 -40.88 -9.52
N PRO A 512 1.39 -40.87 -10.06
CA PRO A 512 1.66 -40.24 -11.35
C PRO A 512 0.82 -40.83 -12.50
N SER A 513 0.63 -42.15 -12.51
CA SER A 513 -0.21 -42.81 -13.52
C SER A 513 -1.68 -42.41 -13.37
N ALA A 514 -2.17 -42.28 -12.13
CA ALA A 514 -3.52 -41.82 -11.85
C ALA A 514 -3.74 -40.38 -12.36
N ASN A 515 -2.75 -39.48 -12.20
CA ASN A 515 -2.83 -38.10 -12.70
C ASN A 515 -2.92 -38.05 -14.23
N VAL A 516 -2.17 -38.90 -14.94
CA VAL A 516 -2.26 -39.03 -16.41
C VAL A 516 -3.67 -39.45 -16.82
N VAL A 517 -4.20 -40.52 -16.21
CA VAL A 517 -5.53 -41.04 -16.53
C VAL A 517 -6.60 -39.99 -16.22
N LEU A 518 -6.54 -39.36 -15.05
CA LEU A 518 -7.53 -38.38 -14.63
C LEU A 518 -7.50 -37.11 -15.51
N PHE A 519 -6.31 -36.65 -15.91
CA PHE A 519 -6.18 -35.54 -16.84
C PHE A 519 -6.72 -35.87 -18.24
N LEU A 520 -6.52 -37.10 -18.74
CA LEU A 520 -7.12 -37.56 -19.99
C LEU A 520 -8.65 -37.60 -19.92
N VAL A 521 -9.21 -38.04 -18.78
CA VAL A 521 -10.66 -38.01 -18.54
C VAL A 521 -11.17 -36.56 -18.52
N GLN A 522 -10.49 -35.66 -17.80
CA GLN A 522 -10.82 -34.23 -17.79
C GLN A 522 -10.80 -33.63 -19.20
N LEU A 523 -9.79 -33.95 -20.01
CA LEU A 523 -9.70 -33.49 -21.39
C LEU A 523 -10.86 -34.04 -22.24
N ALA A 524 -11.21 -35.32 -22.08
CA ALA A 524 -12.33 -35.94 -22.77
C ALA A 524 -13.68 -35.30 -22.38
N VAL A 525 -13.88 -34.97 -21.10
CA VAL A 525 -15.06 -34.23 -20.63
C VAL A 525 -15.10 -32.83 -21.21
N ALA A 526 -13.99 -32.08 -21.18
CA ALA A 526 -13.92 -30.73 -21.73
C ALA A 526 -14.19 -30.71 -23.24
N ILE A 527 -13.60 -31.62 -24.01
CA ILE A 527 -13.83 -31.77 -25.45
C ILE A 527 -15.27 -32.25 -25.72
N GLY A 528 -15.77 -33.22 -24.95
CA GLY A 528 -17.14 -33.71 -25.09
C GLY A 528 -18.16 -32.59 -24.86
N VAL A 529 -17.94 -31.75 -23.86
CA VAL A 529 -18.79 -30.58 -23.60
C VAL A 529 -18.70 -29.56 -24.73
N LEU A 530 -17.50 -29.27 -25.25
CA LEU A 530 -17.32 -28.41 -26.42
C LEU A 530 -18.09 -28.89 -27.67
N ILE A 531 -18.18 -30.20 -27.89
CA ILE A 531 -18.81 -30.80 -29.08
C ILE A 531 -20.32 -30.98 -28.90
N PHE A 532 -20.77 -31.36 -27.70
CA PHE A 532 -22.13 -31.83 -27.43
C PHE A 532 -22.98 -30.87 -26.58
N ALA A 533 -22.46 -29.71 -26.18
CA ALA A 533 -23.27 -28.74 -25.45
C ALA A 533 -24.46 -28.25 -26.31
N PRO A 534 -25.64 -27.99 -25.69
CA PRO A 534 -26.84 -27.54 -26.40
C PRO A 534 -26.61 -26.26 -27.22
N GLU A 535 -27.28 -26.12 -28.36
CA GLU A 535 -27.18 -24.91 -29.21
C GLU A 535 -27.50 -23.64 -28.40
N GLY A 536 -26.60 -22.64 -28.45
CA GLY A 536 -26.69 -21.40 -27.66
C GLY A 536 -25.72 -21.30 -26.47
N SER A 537 -25.07 -22.41 -26.10
CA SER A 537 -24.04 -22.44 -25.03
C SER A 537 -22.74 -21.69 -25.37
N TRP A 538 -22.44 -21.46 -26.66
CA TRP A 538 -21.15 -20.90 -27.12
C TRP A 538 -21.24 -19.53 -27.83
N SER A 539 -22.39 -18.84 -27.83
CA SER A 539 -22.44 -17.48 -28.40
C SER A 539 -23.47 -16.56 -27.71
N PRO A 540 -23.08 -15.35 -27.27
CA PRO A 540 -24.04 -14.29 -27.02
C PRO A 540 -24.66 -13.92 -28.37
N SER A 541 -25.98 -14.04 -28.46
CA SER A 541 -26.88 -13.58 -29.51
C SER A 541 -26.20 -12.93 -30.72
N LYS A 542 -26.27 -13.58 -31.89
CA LYS A 542 -26.29 -12.84 -33.16
C LYS A 542 -27.29 -11.70 -33.00
N ALA A 543 -26.83 -10.46 -33.06
CA ALA A 543 -27.70 -9.34 -33.33
C ALA A 543 -28.35 -9.64 -34.67
N HIS A 544 -29.65 -9.95 -34.67
CA HIS A 544 -30.44 -9.78 -35.86
C HIS A 544 -30.46 -8.28 -36.14
N ASP A 545 -29.80 -7.88 -37.21
CA ASP A 545 -29.99 -6.58 -37.84
C ASP A 545 -31.49 -6.37 -38.05
N SER A 546 -32.12 -5.60 -37.15
CA SER A 546 -33.48 -5.10 -37.33
C SER A 546 -33.41 -3.83 -38.18
N ALA A 547 -33.05 -4.01 -39.44
CA ALA A 547 -33.30 -3.04 -40.49
C ALA A 547 -34.37 -3.60 -41.43
N SER A 548 -35.65 -3.40 -41.09
CA SER A 548 -36.78 -3.19 -42.02
C SER A 548 -38.14 -3.41 -41.34
N ALA A 549 -38.54 -2.50 -40.45
CA ALA A 549 -39.96 -2.29 -40.17
C ALA A 549 -40.49 -1.15 -41.05
N SER A 550 -40.76 -1.45 -42.32
CA SER A 550 -41.63 -0.63 -43.17
C SER A 550 -42.26 -1.48 -44.27
N SER A 551 -43.39 -2.10 -43.97
CA SER A 551 -44.56 -2.14 -44.85
C SER A 551 -45.69 -2.87 -44.14
N GLY A 552 -46.82 -2.17 -43.99
CA GLY A 552 -48.06 -2.79 -43.56
C GLY A 552 -48.58 -3.73 -44.65
N ALA A 553 -49.08 -4.88 -44.23
CA ALA A 553 -50.02 -5.67 -44.99
C ALA A 553 -51.23 -5.92 -44.10
N LEU A 554 -52.40 -5.52 -44.59
CA LEU A 554 -53.70 -5.88 -44.03
C LEU A 554 -54.07 -7.28 -44.51
N ASP A 555 -54.51 -8.12 -43.58
CA ASP A 555 -55.04 -9.44 -43.89
C ASP A 555 -56.58 -9.37 -43.92
N SER A 556 -57.15 -9.87 -45.01
CA SER A 556 -58.57 -9.86 -45.31
C SER A 556 -59.32 -11.01 -44.63
N SER A 557 -59.61 -10.88 -43.34
CA SER A 557 -60.64 -11.67 -42.66
C SER A 557 -60.91 -11.07 -41.28
N GLY A 558 -61.90 -10.19 -41.20
CA GLY A 558 -62.30 -9.54 -39.95
C GLY A 558 -62.86 -10.51 -38.92
N SER A 559 -61.98 -11.10 -38.10
CA SER A 559 -62.36 -11.73 -36.83
C SER A 559 -61.39 -11.36 -35.70
N LEU A 560 -61.95 -10.79 -34.63
CA LEU A 560 -61.29 -10.50 -33.37
C LEU A 560 -61.00 -11.82 -32.62
N ALA A 561 -59.80 -12.35 -32.78
CA ALA A 561 -59.25 -13.32 -31.83
C ALA A 561 -58.55 -12.55 -30.69
N LEU A 562 -59.09 -12.63 -29.48
CA LEU A 562 -58.38 -12.25 -28.25
C LEU A 562 -57.13 -13.12 -28.14
N VAL A 563 -55.98 -12.59 -28.55
CA VAL A 563 -54.67 -13.14 -28.20
C VAL A 563 -54.50 -12.92 -26.69
N PRO A 564 -54.29 -13.97 -25.86
CA PRO A 564 -53.96 -13.78 -24.46
C PRO A 564 -52.69 -12.93 -24.38
N ALA A 565 -52.65 -11.94 -23.49
CA ALA A 565 -51.43 -11.20 -23.19
C ALA A 565 -50.30 -12.21 -22.97
N ALA A 566 -49.38 -12.27 -23.93
CA ALA A 566 -48.22 -13.14 -23.83
C ALA A 566 -47.47 -12.73 -22.57
N THR A 567 -47.43 -13.64 -21.60
CA THR A 567 -46.42 -13.63 -20.56
C THR A 567 -45.07 -13.41 -21.23
N PRO A 568 -44.25 -12.44 -20.79
CA PRO A 568 -42.96 -12.21 -21.42
C PRO A 568 -42.15 -13.51 -21.34
N THR A 569 -41.96 -14.15 -22.49
CA THR A 569 -41.12 -15.32 -22.64
C THR A 569 -39.66 -14.90 -22.42
N ALA A 570 -38.89 -15.78 -21.79
CA ALA A 570 -37.52 -15.59 -21.32
C ALA A 570 -36.45 -15.31 -22.41
N SER A 571 -36.84 -14.82 -23.59
CA SER A 571 -35.97 -14.59 -24.75
C SER A 571 -35.58 -13.11 -24.98
N THR A 572 -35.78 -12.23 -23.99
CA THR A 572 -35.29 -10.83 -24.00
C THR A 572 -34.09 -10.59 -23.07
N LEU A 573 -33.51 -11.65 -22.49
CA LEU A 573 -32.37 -11.54 -21.58
C LEU A 573 -31.06 -11.33 -22.35
N THR A 574 -30.68 -10.08 -22.60
CA THR A 574 -29.25 -9.73 -22.48
C THR A 574 -28.98 -9.39 -21.03
N PRO A 575 -27.97 -10.03 -20.42
CA PRO A 575 -26.83 -9.22 -20.04
C PRO A 575 -25.51 -9.89 -20.48
N SER A 576 -24.80 -9.23 -21.40
CA SER A 576 -23.36 -9.46 -21.50
C SER A 576 -22.71 -8.77 -20.29
N ASN A 577 -21.85 -9.46 -19.56
CA ASN A 577 -21.15 -8.87 -18.43
C ASN A 577 -20.17 -7.79 -18.93
N PRO A 578 -20.23 -6.53 -18.45
CA PRO A 578 -19.33 -5.46 -18.91
C PRO A 578 -17.86 -5.78 -18.67
N LEU A 579 -17.53 -6.46 -17.56
CA LEU A 579 -16.18 -6.77 -17.12
C LEU A 579 -15.57 -8.00 -17.82
N ALA A 580 -16.37 -8.99 -18.18
CA ALA A 580 -15.89 -10.22 -18.83
C ALA A 580 -15.28 -9.92 -20.21
N PRO A 581 -14.15 -10.56 -20.57
CA PRO A 581 -13.52 -10.34 -21.87
C PRO A 581 -14.31 -11.01 -23.02
N PRO A 582 -14.03 -10.67 -24.28
CA PRO A 582 -14.62 -11.34 -25.44
C PRO A 582 -14.28 -12.83 -25.51
N ALA A 583 -15.11 -13.62 -26.18
CA ALA A 583 -14.96 -15.08 -26.30
C ALA A 583 -13.56 -15.52 -26.79
N TYR A 584 -12.92 -14.77 -27.70
CA TYR A 584 -11.58 -15.14 -28.20
C TYR A 584 -10.49 -15.12 -27.12
N VAL A 585 -10.70 -14.40 -26.01
CA VAL A 585 -9.73 -14.33 -24.90
C VAL A 585 -9.73 -15.62 -24.09
N PHE A 586 -10.87 -16.33 -24.04
CA PHE A 586 -11.02 -17.62 -23.40
C PHE A 586 -10.25 -18.74 -24.13
N TYR A 587 -9.73 -18.52 -25.35
CA TYR A 587 -8.83 -19.47 -25.99
C TYR A 587 -7.51 -19.69 -25.23
N ILE A 588 -7.21 -18.91 -24.20
CA ILE A 588 -6.12 -19.18 -23.25
C ILE A 588 -6.26 -20.53 -22.53
N TRP A 589 -7.46 -21.11 -22.48
CA TRP A 589 -7.66 -22.48 -22.02
C TRP A 589 -6.87 -23.50 -22.84
N VAL A 590 -6.66 -23.28 -24.14
CA VAL A 590 -5.88 -24.18 -25.01
C VAL A 590 -4.42 -24.32 -24.55
N PRO A 591 -3.62 -23.25 -24.41
CA PRO A 591 -2.27 -23.37 -23.89
C PRO A 591 -2.25 -23.89 -22.44
N ILE A 592 -3.24 -23.55 -21.60
CA ILE A 592 -3.36 -24.12 -20.24
C ILE A 592 -3.41 -25.65 -20.30
N TYR A 593 -4.36 -26.24 -21.05
CA TYR A 593 -4.47 -27.70 -21.17
C TYR A 593 -3.21 -28.32 -21.80
N ILE A 594 -2.60 -27.68 -22.80
CA ILE A 594 -1.36 -28.20 -23.42
C ILE A 594 -0.23 -28.27 -22.39
N PHE A 595 0.05 -27.17 -21.69
CA PHE A 595 1.15 -27.14 -20.71
C PHE A 595 0.86 -28.00 -19.49
N THR A 596 -0.39 -28.08 -19.02
CA THR A 596 -0.77 -29.02 -17.95
C THR A 596 -0.55 -30.47 -18.39
N GLY A 597 -0.89 -30.82 -19.63
CA GLY A 597 -0.58 -32.13 -20.19
C GLY A 597 0.92 -32.43 -20.22
N ILE A 598 1.74 -31.45 -20.62
CA ILE A 598 3.21 -31.58 -20.57
C ILE A 598 3.69 -31.82 -19.14
N THR A 599 3.15 -31.11 -18.15
CA THR A 599 3.50 -31.30 -16.73
C THR A 599 3.15 -32.68 -16.22
N VAL A 600 1.98 -33.20 -16.55
CA VAL A 600 1.55 -34.56 -16.13
C VAL A 600 2.38 -35.65 -16.82
N ILE A 601 2.71 -35.48 -18.10
CA ILE A 601 3.60 -36.38 -18.84
C ILE A 601 5.02 -36.33 -18.25
N THR A 602 5.53 -35.13 -17.97
CA THR A 602 6.86 -34.94 -17.37
C THR A 602 6.93 -35.59 -15.99
N ASP A 603 5.90 -35.41 -15.16
CA ASP A 603 5.83 -36.05 -13.84
C ASP A 603 5.84 -37.58 -13.90
N ARG A 604 5.25 -38.18 -14.94
CA ARG A 604 5.23 -39.64 -15.11
C ARG A 604 6.51 -40.19 -15.74
N PHE A 605 6.96 -39.62 -16.84
CA PHE A 605 8.00 -40.20 -17.69
C PHE A 605 9.38 -39.60 -17.46
N TYR A 606 9.45 -38.36 -16.97
CA TYR A 606 10.69 -37.61 -16.74
C TYR A 606 10.68 -36.97 -15.34
N PRO A 607 10.55 -37.78 -14.26
CA PRO A 607 10.27 -37.27 -12.92
C PRO A 607 11.40 -36.39 -12.35
N THR A 608 12.60 -36.45 -12.92
CA THR A 608 13.72 -35.54 -12.62
C THR A 608 13.44 -34.08 -12.98
N TYR A 609 12.52 -33.84 -13.93
CA TYR A 609 12.10 -32.51 -14.35
C TYR A 609 10.75 -32.11 -13.73
N SER A 610 10.24 -32.88 -12.78
CA SER A 610 8.95 -32.65 -12.12
C SER A 610 9.11 -31.88 -10.82
N PHE A 611 8.38 -30.78 -10.65
CA PHE A 611 8.35 -30.03 -9.38
C PHE A 611 7.68 -30.85 -8.25
N TYR A 612 6.88 -31.87 -8.59
CA TYR A 612 6.34 -32.78 -7.58
C TYR A 612 7.46 -33.52 -6.84
N LEU A 613 8.58 -33.82 -7.51
CA LEU A 613 9.69 -34.57 -6.92
C LEU A 613 10.62 -33.71 -6.06
N THR A 614 10.52 -32.38 -6.17
CA THR A 614 11.23 -31.43 -5.30
C THR A 614 10.48 -31.16 -3.99
N SER A 615 9.26 -31.67 -3.83
CA SER A 615 8.47 -31.57 -2.60
C SER A 615 8.90 -32.63 -1.59
N ASP A 616 8.90 -32.28 -0.31
CA ASP A 616 9.07 -33.24 0.80
C ASP A 616 7.92 -34.26 0.84
N ASP A 617 6.72 -33.86 0.37
CA ASP A 617 5.58 -34.74 0.16
C ASP A 617 5.03 -34.59 -1.28
N PRO A 618 5.55 -35.39 -2.23
CA PRO A 618 5.05 -35.43 -3.61
C PRO A 618 3.62 -35.95 -3.71
N SER A 619 3.17 -36.77 -2.76
CA SER A 619 1.86 -37.43 -2.80
C SER A 619 0.74 -36.43 -2.53
N PHE A 620 0.96 -35.54 -1.57
CA PHE A 620 0.06 -34.46 -1.23
C PHE A 620 -0.21 -33.52 -2.41
N LEU A 621 0.83 -33.01 -3.07
CA LEU A 621 0.67 -32.12 -4.23
C LEU A 621 -0.05 -32.83 -5.39
N ARG A 622 0.24 -34.11 -5.63
CA ARG A 622 -0.45 -34.90 -6.66
C ARG A 622 -1.95 -35.04 -6.37
N GLN A 623 -2.34 -35.19 -5.11
CA GLN A 623 -3.76 -35.25 -4.71
C GLN A 623 -4.48 -33.91 -4.91
N TRP A 624 -3.82 -32.78 -4.65
CA TRP A 624 -4.37 -31.45 -4.97
C TRP A 624 -4.59 -31.26 -6.47
N PHE A 625 -3.66 -31.74 -7.29
CA PHE A 625 -3.85 -31.77 -8.73
C PHE A 625 -5.06 -32.62 -9.14
N GLN A 626 -5.26 -33.79 -8.51
CA GLN A 626 -6.43 -34.61 -8.77
C GLN A 626 -7.74 -33.90 -8.41
N LEU A 627 -7.75 -33.19 -7.28
CA LEU A 627 -8.90 -32.41 -6.84
C LEU A 627 -9.18 -31.25 -7.82
N ALA A 628 -8.14 -30.61 -8.36
CA ALA A 628 -8.27 -29.62 -9.42
C ALA A 628 -8.86 -30.21 -10.71
N CYS A 629 -8.45 -31.41 -11.12
CA CYS A 629 -9.05 -32.09 -12.28
C CYS A 629 -10.55 -32.35 -12.07
N LEU A 630 -10.94 -32.83 -10.88
CA LEU A 630 -12.34 -33.07 -10.52
C LEU A 630 -13.14 -31.77 -10.50
N ALA A 631 -12.63 -30.73 -9.86
CA ALA A 631 -13.28 -29.42 -9.79
C ALA A 631 -13.45 -28.79 -11.17
N ASN A 632 -12.47 -28.94 -12.08
CA ASN A 632 -12.58 -28.48 -13.45
C ASN A 632 -13.68 -29.21 -14.23
N MET A 633 -13.76 -30.55 -14.14
CA MET A 633 -14.86 -31.30 -14.76
C MET A 633 -16.23 -30.88 -14.22
N SER A 634 -16.33 -30.67 -12.90
CA SER A 634 -17.56 -30.17 -12.27
C SER A 634 -17.93 -28.78 -12.77
N TRP A 635 -16.97 -27.86 -12.85
CA TRP A 635 -17.21 -26.51 -13.38
C TRP A 635 -17.70 -26.55 -14.83
N VAL A 636 -16.98 -27.25 -15.71
CA VAL A 636 -17.36 -27.36 -17.13
C VAL A 636 -18.78 -27.91 -17.29
N ALA A 637 -19.14 -28.95 -16.53
CA ALA A 637 -20.49 -29.51 -16.59
C ALA A 637 -21.56 -28.54 -16.07
N LEU A 638 -21.33 -27.92 -14.90
CA LEU A 638 -22.29 -27.01 -14.27
C LEU A 638 -22.52 -25.74 -15.10
N ASP A 639 -21.49 -25.23 -15.73
CA ASP A 639 -21.56 -24.03 -16.55
C ASP A 639 -22.18 -24.33 -17.92
N MET A 640 -21.64 -25.31 -18.65
CA MET A 640 -21.95 -25.50 -20.07
C MET A 640 -23.14 -26.44 -20.35
N TRP A 641 -23.43 -27.41 -19.47
CA TRP A 641 -24.57 -28.32 -19.65
C TRP A 641 -25.80 -27.89 -18.85
N PHE A 642 -25.59 -27.48 -17.60
CA PHE A 642 -26.71 -27.11 -16.73
C PHE A 642 -27.04 -25.62 -16.77
N SER A 643 -26.12 -24.77 -17.25
CA SER A 643 -26.26 -23.29 -17.21
C SER A 643 -26.56 -22.76 -15.81
N TRP A 644 -26.00 -23.42 -14.79
CA TRP A 644 -26.22 -23.08 -13.38
C TRP A 644 -25.14 -22.12 -12.91
N VAL A 645 -25.28 -20.84 -13.25
CA VAL A 645 -24.28 -19.78 -13.05
C VAL A 645 -23.72 -19.73 -11.61
N HIS A 646 -24.58 -19.89 -10.59
CA HIS A 646 -24.15 -19.90 -9.18
C HIS A 646 -23.29 -21.12 -8.82
N MET A 647 -23.70 -22.30 -9.26
CA MET A 647 -23.01 -23.55 -8.97
C MET A 647 -21.72 -23.68 -9.79
N ALA A 648 -21.73 -23.17 -11.03
CA ALA A 648 -20.55 -23.02 -11.86
C ALA A 648 -19.51 -22.11 -11.18
N THR A 649 -19.92 -20.93 -10.70
CA THR A 649 -19.02 -20.00 -9.99
C THR A 649 -18.46 -20.62 -8.72
N PHE A 650 -19.27 -21.37 -7.97
CA PHE A 650 -18.81 -22.12 -6.81
C PHE A 650 -17.76 -23.17 -7.20
N ALA A 651 -18.02 -23.99 -8.23
CA ALA A 651 -17.08 -25.00 -8.72
C ALA A 651 -15.78 -24.38 -9.25
N LEU A 652 -15.86 -23.23 -9.92
CA LEU A 652 -14.70 -22.47 -10.38
C LEU A 652 -13.88 -21.92 -9.20
N THR A 653 -14.55 -21.47 -8.13
CA THR A 653 -13.88 -21.03 -6.89
C THR A 653 -13.20 -22.20 -6.20
N VAL A 654 -13.85 -23.38 -6.14
CA VAL A 654 -13.22 -24.61 -5.64
C VAL A 654 -11.99 -24.96 -6.48
N LEU A 655 -12.09 -24.89 -7.81
CA LEU A 655 -10.96 -25.11 -8.71
C LEU A 655 -9.80 -24.14 -8.41
N TRP A 656 -10.08 -22.85 -8.25
CA TRP A 656 -9.08 -21.86 -7.84
C TRP A 656 -8.42 -22.22 -6.50
N CYS A 657 -9.20 -22.60 -5.49
CA CYS A 657 -8.70 -23.03 -4.17
C CYS A 657 -7.81 -24.27 -4.26
N THR A 658 -8.08 -25.18 -5.19
CA THR A 658 -7.28 -26.41 -5.37
C THR A 658 -5.97 -26.19 -6.11
N MET A 659 -5.92 -25.19 -6.98
CA MET A 659 -4.70 -24.77 -7.68
C MET A 659 -3.78 -23.90 -6.82
N LEU A 660 -4.31 -23.21 -5.81
CA LEU A 660 -3.54 -22.32 -4.96
C LEU A 660 -2.36 -23.01 -4.23
N PRO A 661 -2.50 -24.20 -3.60
CA PRO A 661 -1.36 -24.90 -2.99
C PRO A 661 -0.24 -25.24 -3.99
N LEU A 662 -0.62 -25.67 -5.20
CA LEU A 662 0.34 -25.98 -6.28
C LEU A 662 1.10 -24.71 -6.70
N TYR A 663 0.38 -23.60 -6.88
CA TYR A 663 0.97 -22.32 -7.23
C TYR A 663 1.93 -21.80 -6.16
N LEU A 664 1.50 -21.82 -4.89
CA LEU A 664 2.33 -21.35 -3.76
C LEU A 664 3.59 -22.18 -3.60
N PHE A 665 3.52 -23.49 -3.82
CA PHE A 665 4.69 -24.36 -3.82
C PHE A 665 5.69 -23.94 -4.92
N VAL A 666 5.22 -23.82 -6.16
CA VAL A 666 6.04 -23.45 -7.33
C VAL A 666 6.67 -22.06 -7.21
N VAL A 667 5.98 -21.10 -6.57
CA VAL A 667 6.55 -19.75 -6.36
C VAL A 667 7.61 -19.74 -5.25
N ARG A 668 7.48 -20.58 -4.22
CA ARG A 668 8.39 -20.59 -3.07
C ARG A 668 9.62 -21.46 -3.28
N HIS A 669 9.52 -22.54 -4.04
CA HIS A 669 10.64 -23.43 -4.30
C HIS A 669 11.28 -23.08 -5.64
N PRO A 670 12.48 -22.48 -5.62
CA PRO A 670 13.11 -22.05 -6.86
C PRO A 670 13.54 -23.24 -7.72
N THR A 671 13.49 -23.04 -9.05
CA THR A 671 13.95 -24.03 -10.04
C THR A 671 15.33 -24.57 -9.64
N PRO A 672 15.50 -25.88 -9.43
CA PRO A 672 16.79 -26.43 -9.07
C PRO A 672 17.83 -26.16 -10.16
N ARG A 673 19.11 -26.07 -9.78
CA ARG A 673 20.23 -25.83 -10.72
C ARG A 673 20.43 -27.04 -11.65
N TYR A 674 19.62 -27.14 -12.70
CA TYR A 674 19.81 -28.08 -13.78
C TYR A 674 20.58 -27.43 -14.93
N SER A 675 21.32 -28.23 -15.70
CA SER A 675 21.96 -27.80 -16.95
C SER A 675 20.94 -27.28 -18.00
N GLN A 676 19.65 -27.57 -17.82
CA GLN A 676 18.55 -27.19 -18.69
C GLN A 676 17.37 -26.57 -17.91
N ALA A 677 17.63 -25.52 -17.13
CA ALA A 677 16.64 -24.85 -16.28
C ALA A 677 15.37 -24.37 -17.03
N TRP A 678 15.50 -23.98 -18.31
CA TRP A 678 14.34 -23.55 -19.12
C TRP A 678 13.39 -24.71 -19.44
N ILE A 679 13.89 -25.93 -19.67
CA ILE A 679 13.07 -27.11 -19.92
C ILE A 679 12.29 -27.47 -18.66
N TYR A 680 12.96 -27.45 -17.50
CA TYR A 680 12.30 -27.65 -16.22
C TYR A 680 11.15 -26.65 -16.01
N TYR A 681 11.40 -25.36 -16.24
CA TYR A 681 10.40 -24.32 -16.06
C TYR A 681 9.16 -24.53 -16.95
N PHE A 682 9.35 -24.67 -18.27
CA PHE A 682 8.23 -24.79 -19.22
C PHE A 682 7.51 -26.14 -19.15
N CYS A 683 8.22 -27.22 -18.87
CA CYS A 683 7.61 -28.54 -18.79
C CYS A 683 6.92 -28.80 -17.43
N SER A 684 7.24 -28.03 -16.39
CA SER A 684 6.85 -28.36 -15.00
C SER A 684 6.06 -27.23 -14.32
N GLU A 685 6.70 -26.08 -14.10
CA GLU A 685 6.14 -24.99 -13.30
C GLU A 685 5.17 -24.08 -14.06
N PHE A 686 5.47 -23.85 -15.35
CA PHE A 686 4.80 -22.85 -16.15
C PHE A 686 3.29 -23.08 -16.26
N SER A 687 2.86 -24.34 -16.36
CA SER A 687 1.44 -24.71 -16.45
C SER A 687 0.65 -24.25 -15.22
N VAL A 688 1.20 -24.44 -14.02
CA VAL A 688 0.57 -24.08 -12.75
C VAL A 688 0.41 -22.56 -12.64
N ARG A 689 1.45 -21.80 -13.00
CA ARG A 689 1.43 -20.32 -12.98
C ARG A 689 0.43 -19.76 -13.98
N LEU A 690 0.42 -20.30 -15.20
CA LEU A 690 -0.51 -19.91 -16.26
C LEU A 690 -1.96 -20.19 -15.86
N TYR A 691 -2.22 -21.39 -15.33
CA TYR A 691 -3.55 -21.84 -14.94
C TYR A 691 -4.09 -21.03 -13.74
N PHE A 692 -3.28 -20.85 -12.68
CA PHE A 692 -3.66 -20.04 -11.53
C PHE A 692 -3.94 -18.58 -11.91
N GLY A 693 -3.11 -17.99 -12.77
CA GLY A 693 -3.31 -16.63 -13.26
C GLY A 693 -4.63 -16.45 -13.99
N TRP A 694 -5.00 -17.39 -14.87
CA TRP A 694 -6.26 -17.31 -15.61
C TRP A 694 -7.48 -17.55 -14.71
N LEU A 695 -7.44 -18.58 -13.85
CA LEU A 695 -8.50 -18.85 -12.87
C LEU A 695 -8.79 -17.64 -11.98
N SER A 696 -7.75 -16.89 -11.60
CA SER A 696 -7.90 -15.68 -10.79
C SER A 696 -8.71 -14.60 -11.51
N ALA A 697 -8.55 -14.45 -12.83
CA ALA A 697 -9.36 -13.54 -13.63
C ALA A 697 -10.77 -14.09 -13.84
N ASP A 698 -10.89 -15.38 -14.14
CA ASP A 698 -12.16 -16.04 -14.47
C ASP A 698 -13.13 -16.05 -13.28
N VAL A 699 -12.64 -16.33 -12.06
CA VAL A 699 -13.44 -16.22 -10.83
C VAL A 699 -14.01 -14.81 -10.64
N ILE A 700 -13.23 -13.77 -10.95
CA ILE A 700 -13.70 -12.38 -10.85
C ILE A 700 -14.80 -12.09 -11.87
N PHE A 701 -14.68 -12.61 -13.09
CA PHE A 701 -15.72 -12.49 -14.12
C PHE A 701 -16.99 -13.23 -13.71
N SER A 702 -16.87 -14.47 -13.23
CA SER A 702 -18.00 -15.28 -12.77
C SER A 702 -18.70 -14.69 -11.55
N ILE A 703 -17.97 -14.06 -10.62
CA ILE A 703 -18.58 -13.29 -9.52
C ILE A 703 -19.42 -12.13 -10.09
N ALA A 704 -18.90 -11.39 -11.07
CA ALA A 704 -19.67 -10.33 -11.73
C ALA A 704 -20.92 -10.87 -12.45
N ASP A 705 -20.85 -12.07 -13.03
CA ASP A 705 -22.00 -12.74 -13.66
C ASP A 705 -23.07 -13.13 -12.63
N VAL A 706 -22.67 -13.77 -11.53
CA VAL A 706 -23.58 -14.14 -10.43
C VAL A 706 -24.24 -12.92 -9.82
N MET A 707 -23.47 -11.86 -9.57
CA MET A 707 -24.01 -10.62 -9.02
C MET A 707 -25.07 -10.02 -9.96
N GLN A 708 -24.81 -10.00 -11.28
CA GLN A 708 -25.76 -9.49 -12.27
C GLN A 708 -27.01 -10.36 -12.36
N TYR A 709 -26.83 -11.67 -12.34
CA TYR A 709 -27.93 -12.64 -12.34
C TYR A 709 -28.84 -12.45 -11.12
N LEU A 710 -28.28 -12.30 -9.92
CA LEU A 710 -29.05 -12.10 -8.68
C LEU A 710 -29.72 -10.72 -8.63
N HIS A 711 -29.07 -9.68 -9.15
CA HIS A 711 -29.59 -8.31 -9.12
C HIS A 711 -30.58 -8.00 -10.25
N ALA A 712 -30.71 -8.88 -11.25
CA ALA A 712 -31.50 -8.68 -12.47
C ALA A 712 -31.19 -7.35 -13.19
N GLY A 713 -29.93 -6.90 -13.15
CA GLY A 713 -29.50 -5.62 -13.68
C GLY A 713 -27.99 -5.38 -13.60
N TYR A 714 -27.54 -4.28 -14.20
CA TYR A 714 -26.13 -3.86 -14.20
C TYR A 714 -25.78 -3.04 -12.97
N PHE A 715 -24.52 -3.07 -12.56
CA PHE A 715 -24.02 -2.27 -11.44
C PHE A 715 -23.37 -0.96 -11.90
N GLY A 716 -23.23 -0.04 -10.95
CA GLY A 716 -22.41 1.15 -11.13
C GLY A 716 -20.92 0.82 -11.28
N PHE A 717 -20.16 1.78 -11.80
CA PHE A 717 -18.72 1.66 -12.02
C PHE A 717 -17.93 1.19 -10.78
N SER A 718 -18.34 1.58 -9.57
CA SER A 718 -17.66 1.22 -8.33
C SER A 718 -17.57 -0.30 -8.10
N VAL A 719 -18.61 -1.06 -8.41
CA VAL A 719 -18.64 -2.52 -8.22
C VAL A 719 -17.67 -3.20 -9.17
N TYR A 720 -17.75 -2.86 -10.47
CA TYR A 720 -16.84 -3.42 -11.47
C TYR A 720 -15.39 -2.98 -11.26
N ALA A 721 -15.17 -1.74 -10.83
CA ALA A 721 -13.84 -1.23 -10.50
C ALA A 721 -13.25 -1.94 -9.26
N MET A 722 -14.07 -2.31 -8.28
CA MET A 722 -13.64 -3.10 -7.11
C MET A 722 -13.19 -4.51 -7.51
N LEU A 723 -13.99 -5.18 -8.35
CA LEU A 723 -13.65 -6.50 -8.89
C LEU A 723 -12.37 -6.47 -9.72
N LEU A 724 -12.22 -5.47 -10.60
CA LEU A 724 -11.00 -5.24 -11.36
C LEU A 724 -9.80 -4.91 -10.46
N GLY A 725 -10.03 -4.09 -9.42
CA GLY A 725 -9.03 -3.74 -8.42
C GLY A 725 -8.53 -4.96 -7.65
N ALA A 726 -9.41 -5.88 -7.26
CA ALA A 726 -9.04 -7.12 -6.60
C ALA A 726 -8.13 -7.99 -7.49
N LEU A 727 -8.47 -8.10 -8.79
CA LEU A 727 -7.63 -8.82 -9.76
C LEU A 727 -6.24 -8.19 -9.91
N LEU A 728 -6.18 -6.85 -9.97
CA LEU A 728 -4.90 -6.12 -10.06
C LEU A 728 -4.07 -6.26 -8.79
N VAL A 729 -4.68 -6.17 -7.61
CA VAL A 729 -3.99 -6.38 -6.32
C VAL A 729 -3.39 -7.77 -6.27
N LEU A 730 -4.11 -8.81 -6.71
CA LEU A 730 -3.58 -10.16 -6.81
C LEU A 730 -2.38 -10.22 -7.76
N ALA A 731 -2.51 -9.66 -8.97
CA ALA A 731 -1.44 -9.66 -9.97
C ALA A 731 -0.17 -8.92 -9.50
N PHE A 732 -0.32 -7.73 -8.91
CA PHE A 732 0.80 -6.98 -8.32
C PHE A 732 1.39 -7.72 -7.12
N GLY A 733 0.55 -8.30 -6.27
CA GLY A 733 1.00 -9.10 -5.12
C GLY A 733 1.86 -10.29 -5.56
N THR A 734 1.42 -11.04 -6.58
CA THR A 734 2.20 -12.15 -7.14
C THR A 734 3.51 -11.69 -7.78
N TYR A 735 3.52 -10.52 -8.44
CA TYR A 735 4.71 -9.97 -9.07
C TYR A 735 5.73 -9.46 -8.04
N VAL A 736 5.27 -8.70 -7.03
CA VAL A 736 6.14 -8.07 -6.03
C VAL A 736 6.71 -9.09 -5.04
N HIS A 737 5.87 -9.99 -4.53
CA HIS A 737 6.29 -10.97 -3.52
C HIS A 737 6.85 -12.25 -4.13
N GLY A 738 6.23 -12.74 -5.20
CA GLY A 738 6.63 -13.99 -5.86
C GLY A 738 7.66 -13.81 -6.97
N ARG A 739 7.93 -12.57 -7.40
CA ARG A 739 8.70 -12.26 -8.63
C ARG A 739 8.21 -13.05 -9.85
N ASP A 740 6.89 -13.33 -9.89
CA ASP A 740 6.27 -14.12 -10.94
C ASP A 740 5.68 -13.21 -12.02
N PRO A 741 6.25 -13.18 -13.24
CA PRO A 741 5.70 -12.38 -14.32
C PRO A 741 4.46 -13.02 -14.95
N VAL A 742 4.24 -14.34 -14.82
CA VAL A 742 3.24 -15.07 -15.59
C VAL A 742 1.83 -14.64 -15.20
N VAL A 743 1.53 -14.56 -13.90
CA VAL A 743 0.20 -14.11 -13.43
C VAL A 743 -0.10 -12.69 -13.90
N GLY A 744 0.86 -11.78 -13.80
CA GLY A 744 0.71 -10.40 -14.30
C GLY A 744 0.49 -10.33 -15.81
N LEU A 745 1.16 -11.18 -16.59
CA LEU A 745 0.98 -11.27 -18.05
C LEU A 745 -0.38 -11.89 -18.43
N VAL A 746 -0.88 -12.85 -17.67
CA VAL A 746 -2.23 -13.41 -17.88
C VAL A 746 -3.32 -12.38 -17.57
N VAL A 747 -3.16 -11.62 -16.49
CA VAL A 747 -4.07 -10.51 -16.21
C VAL A 747 -3.98 -9.44 -17.32
N THR A 748 -2.79 -9.16 -17.83
CA THR A 748 -2.61 -8.29 -19.00
C THR A 748 -3.36 -8.81 -20.23
N TRP A 749 -3.32 -10.13 -20.50
CA TRP A 749 -4.08 -10.75 -21.57
C TRP A 749 -5.59 -10.53 -21.42
N ALA A 750 -6.13 -10.69 -20.21
CA ALA A 750 -7.54 -10.43 -19.93
C ALA A 750 -7.91 -8.95 -20.12
N LEU A 751 -7.05 -8.03 -19.66
CA LEU A 751 -7.24 -6.58 -19.84
C LEU A 751 -7.21 -6.17 -21.32
N LEU A 752 -6.28 -6.69 -22.11
CA LEU A 752 -6.23 -6.45 -23.56
C LEU A 752 -7.54 -6.91 -24.21
N GLY A 753 -8.05 -8.08 -23.80
CA GLY A 753 -9.39 -8.53 -24.13
C GLY A 753 -10.47 -7.47 -23.92
N LEU A 754 -10.51 -6.88 -22.72
CA LEU A 754 -11.45 -5.83 -22.37
C LEU A 754 -11.25 -4.55 -23.21
N THR A 755 -10.00 -4.16 -23.53
CA THR A 755 -9.73 -2.97 -24.35
C THR A 755 -10.31 -3.08 -25.76
N PHE A 756 -10.21 -4.25 -26.38
CA PHE A 756 -10.67 -4.53 -27.75
C PHE A 756 -12.12 -5.05 -27.80
N LYS A 757 -12.79 -5.18 -26.65
CA LYS A 757 -14.19 -5.59 -26.60
C LYS A 757 -15.10 -4.53 -27.23
N HIS A 758 -15.85 -4.94 -28.24
CA HIS A 758 -16.91 -4.15 -28.86
C HIS A 758 -18.27 -4.68 -28.37
N ALA A 759 -18.89 -3.96 -27.43
CA ALA A 759 -20.21 -4.28 -26.89
C ALA A 759 -21.02 -3.00 -26.65
N THR A 760 -22.33 -3.10 -26.86
CA THR A 760 -23.30 -2.02 -26.63
C THR A 760 -24.21 -2.36 -25.46
N PHE A 761 -24.33 -1.43 -24.50
CA PHE A 761 -25.11 -1.56 -23.28
C PHE A 761 -26.19 -0.48 -23.19
N PRO A 762 -27.34 -0.77 -22.56
CA PRO A 762 -28.41 0.22 -22.39
C PRO A 762 -28.05 1.26 -21.31
N GLY A 763 -28.41 2.52 -21.56
CA GLY A 763 -28.34 3.62 -20.58
C GLY A 763 -26.94 3.88 -20.01
N ASP A 764 -26.88 4.17 -18.70
CA ASP A 764 -25.65 4.54 -17.98
C ASP A 764 -24.58 3.42 -17.96
N THR A 765 -24.97 2.17 -18.23
CA THR A 765 -24.05 1.03 -18.31
C THR A 765 -23.05 1.18 -19.45
N GLN A 766 -23.41 1.86 -20.54
CA GLN A 766 -22.45 2.15 -21.62
C GLN A 766 -21.32 3.07 -21.14
N GLU A 767 -21.63 4.04 -20.29
CA GLU A 767 -20.65 4.92 -19.68
C GLU A 767 -19.74 4.14 -18.72
N VAL A 768 -20.33 3.25 -17.91
CA VAL A 768 -19.57 2.34 -17.02
C VAL A 768 -18.60 1.47 -17.82
N PHE A 769 -19.06 0.87 -18.91
CA PHE A 769 -18.23 0.05 -19.79
C PHE A 769 -17.08 0.84 -20.41
N ASN A 770 -17.34 2.07 -20.88
CA ASN A 770 -16.30 2.95 -21.42
C ASN A 770 -15.25 3.33 -20.36
N LYS A 771 -15.67 3.57 -19.11
CA LYS A 771 -14.75 3.81 -17.99
C LYS A 771 -13.88 2.59 -17.70
N LEU A 772 -14.45 1.38 -17.70
CA LEU A 772 -13.68 0.14 -17.51
C LEU A 772 -12.65 -0.08 -18.63
N ARG A 773 -13.01 0.21 -19.88
CA ARG A 773 -12.06 0.17 -21.02
C ARG A 773 -10.93 1.17 -20.84
N ALA A 774 -11.22 2.40 -20.39
CA ALA A 774 -10.19 3.40 -20.12
C ALA A 774 -9.20 2.92 -19.05
N VAL A 775 -9.70 2.31 -17.96
CA VAL A 775 -8.85 1.70 -16.92
C VAL A 775 -7.99 0.58 -17.51
N ALA A 776 -8.57 -0.33 -18.30
CA ALA A 776 -7.84 -1.42 -18.93
C ALA A 776 -6.73 -0.93 -19.87
N ILE A 777 -6.96 0.14 -20.65
CA ILE A 777 -5.95 0.74 -21.54
C ILE A 777 -4.75 1.26 -20.75
N VAL A 778 -4.99 1.89 -19.60
CA VAL A 778 -3.93 2.44 -18.75
C VAL A 778 -3.13 1.33 -18.07
N VAL A 779 -3.80 0.26 -17.63
CA VAL A 779 -3.17 -0.77 -16.78
C VAL A 779 -2.54 -1.91 -17.59
N ALA A 780 -3.09 -2.28 -18.75
CA ALA A 780 -2.56 -3.36 -19.58
C ALA A 780 -1.05 -3.27 -19.87
N PRO A 781 -0.44 -2.10 -20.18
CA PRO A 781 1.00 -2.04 -20.47
C PRO A 781 1.91 -2.22 -19.25
N VAL A 782 1.39 -2.19 -18.02
CA VAL A 782 2.22 -2.12 -16.79
C VAL A 782 3.09 -3.36 -16.61
N PHE A 783 2.52 -4.57 -16.62
CA PHE A 783 3.31 -5.79 -16.42
C PHE A 783 4.32 -6.06 -17.56
N PRO A 784 3.98 -5.90 -18.85
CA PRO A 784 4.96 -5.96 -19.93
C PRO A 784 6.14 -4.99 -19.74
N ILE A 785 5.88 -3.76 -19.31
CA ILE A 785 6.93 -2.76 -19.04
C ILE A 785 7.80 -3.18 -17.85
N LEU A 786 7.20 -3.65 -16.75
CA LEU A 786 7.95 -4.13 -15.59
C LEU A 786 8.85 -5.31 -15.94
N VAL A 787 8.33 -6.28 -16.67
CA VAL A 787 9.10 -7.44 -17.16
C VAL A 787 10.24 -6.98 -18.08
N PHE A 788 10.00 -5.99 -18.95
CA PHE A 788 11.04 -5.42 -19.80
C PHE A 788 12.13 -4.72 -18.99
N ILE A 789 11.76 -3.89 -18.00
CA ILE A 789 12.70 -3.19 -17.13
C ILE A 789 13.56 -4.20 -16.35
N ASP A 790 12.95 -5.24 -15.78
CA ASP A 790 13.67 -6.27 -15.05
C ASP A 790 14.60 -7.08 -15.97
N SER A 791 14.18 -7.35 -17.20
CA SER A 791 15.01 -8.01 -18.22
C SER A 791 16.20 -7.13 -18.62
N VAL A 792 16.00 -5.83 -18.86
CA VAL A 792 17.08 -4.87 -19.19
C VAL A 792 18.05 -4.71 -18.02
N ARG A 793 17.52 -4.60 -16.79
CA ARG A 793 18.32 -4.55 -15.57
C ARG A 793 19.17 -5.81 -15.43
N TYR A 794 18.62 -6.98 -15.70
CA TYR A 794 19.35 -8.25 -15.70
C TYR A 794 20.50 -8.24 -16.70
N VAL A 795 20.24 -7.89 -17.97
CA VAL A 795 21.27 -7.82 -19.02
C VAL A 795 22.37 -6.83 -18.65
N TYR A 796 22.01 -5.65 -18.14
CA TYR A 796 22.97 -4.63 -17.68
C TYR A 796 23.85 -5.15 -16.53
N VAL A 797 23.25 -5.78 -15.52
CA VAL A 797 23.99 -6.30 -14.36
C VAL A 797 24.90 -7.46 -14.75
N VAL A 798 24.39 -8.43 -15.51
CA VAL A 798 25.08 -9.70 -15.79
C VAL A 798 26.10 -9.58 -16.93
N HIS A 799 25.90 -8.70 -17.92
CA HIS A 799 26.81 -8.59 -19.07
C HIS A 799 27.65 -7.31 -19.08
N TRP A 800 27.18 -6.20 -18.49
CA TRP A 800 27.86 -4.90 -18.58
C TRP A 800 28.64 -4.52 -17.32
N LYS A 801 28.16 -4.90 -16.13
CA LYS A 801 28.84 -4.59 -14.86
C LYS A 801 29.95 -5.60 -14.53
N THR A 802 29.74 -6.88 -14.86
CA THR A 802 30.71 -7.98 -14.68
C THR A 802 31.96 -7.86 -15.56
N SER A 803 31.86 -7.20 -16.71
CA SER A 803 32.96 -7.05 -17.68
C SER A 803 33.90 -5.86 -17.39
N ARG A 804 33.67 -5.08 -16.31
CA ARG A 804 34.51 -3.93 -15.92
C ARG A 804 35.38 -4.14 -14.67
N VAL A 805 35.40 -5.33 -14.08
CA VAL A 805 36.19 -5.64 -12.87
C VAL A 805 37.41 -6.50 -13.23
N PRO A 806 38.67 -6.07 -12.93
CA PRO A 806 39.86 -6.89 -13.15
C PRO A 806 39.85 -8.13 -12.25
N THR A 807 40.26 -9.26 -12.82
CA THR A 807 40.19 -10.63 -12.29
C THR A 807 41.08 -10.95 -11.08
N SER A 808 41.59 -9.97 -10.33
CA SER A 808 42.65 -10.19 -9.32
C SER A 808 42.22 -10.06 -7.84
N SER A 809 40.94 -9.99 -7.52
CA SER A 809 40.47 -10.05 -6.12
C SER A 809 39.44 -11.16 -5.94
N ASN A 810 39.90 -12.32 -5.46
CA ASN A 810 39.11 -13.54 -5.24
C ASN A 810 38.08 -13.46 -4.08
N GLU A 811 37.81 -12.28 -3.51
CA GLU A 811 36.82 -12.11 -2.42
C GLU A 811 35.49 -11.47 -2.85
N TYR A 812 35.29 -11.13 -4.12
CA TYR A 812 34.04 -10.49 -4.60
C TYR A 812 33.39 -11.14 -5.82
N TYR A 813 33.77 -12.38 -6.16
CA TYR A 813 33.19 -13.12 -7.29
C TYR A 813 32.11 -14.10 -6.82
N LYS A 814 30.92 -13.57 -6.49
CA LYS A 814 29.67 -14.31 -6.73
C LYS A 814 29.05 -13.76 -8.02
N PRO A 815 28.94 -14.55 -9.11
CA PRO A 815 28.17 -14.12 -10.27
C PRO A 815 26.72 -13.91 -9.83
N PHE A 816 26.09 -12.82 -10.27
CA PHE A 816 24.68 -12.53 -10.00
C PHE A 816 23.83 -13.57 -10.77
N VAL A 817 23.40 -14.60 -10.04
CA VAL A 817 22.47 -15.66 -10.47
C VAL A 817 21.05 -15.12 -10.38
N PHE A 818 20.06 -15.74 -11.02
CA PHE A 818 18.64 -15.53 -10.69
C PHE A 818 18.47 -15.74 -9.17
N GLU A 819 18.50 -14.67 -8.39
CA GLU A 819 18.17 -14.69 -6.96
C GLU A 819 16.65 -14.71 -6.83
N THR A 820 16.08 -15.90 -7.03
CA THR A 820 14.97 -16.35 -6.20
C THR A 820 15.54 -16.53 -4.78
N THR A 821 14.93 -15.87 -3.81
CA THR A 821 15.42 -15.69 -2.43
C THR A 821 16.04 -16.95 -1.82
N ALA A 822 17.35 -17.05 -1.89
CA ALA A 822 18.17 -18.02 -1.18
C ALA A 822 19.46 -17.32 -0.75
N GLU A 823 19.34 -16.35 0.16
CA GLU A 823 20.45 -15.94 1.04
C GLU A 823 19.90 -15.28 2.32
N TYR A 824 19.04 -16.02 3.03
CA TYR A 824 18.93 -15.97 4.49
C TYR A 824 18.65 -17.41 4.95
N GLY A 825 19.69 -18.08 5.46
CA GLY A 825 19.53 -19.38 6.13
C GLY A 825 20.40 -20.51 5.60
N THR A 826 21.72 -20.37 5.67
CA THR A 826 22.65 -21.48 5.95
C THR A 826 24.00 -20.93 6.46
N VAL A 827 24.07 -20.68 7.77
CA VAL A 827 25.11 -21.22 8.67
C VAL A 827 24.42 -21.58 9.97
#